data_AF-A0A8T2SCR1-F1
#
_entry.id   AF-A0A8T2SCR1-F1
#
_cell.length_a   1.000
_cell.length_b   1.000
_cell.length_c   1.000
_cell.angle_alpha   90.00
_cell.angle_beta   90.00
_cell.angle_gamma   90.00
#
_symmetry.space_group_name_H-M   'P 1'
#
loop_
_entity.id
_entity.type
_entity.pdbx_description
1 polymer ?
#
loop_
_entity_poly.entity_id
_entity_poly.type
_entity_poly.pdbx_seq_one_letter_code
_entity_poly.pdbx_strand_id
1 'polypeptide(L)'
;MEVLSHITSYFGGKTTFCRSNLDMGDSHVVRASSGSVIASDITGTVHVGDQSLIYNCTLKDGVHIGRRCIILGIDSESLTTVQGGGLSLVVPDQHCLWEVPLIDSNSRVTLCCSIQDNPKVSIHELGKFCGKQWEDVFNHLGVGGDDLWLQTISSKERNLWNASLFPVVSAGKGIIFAMWLMGLLPDHDNLVSEWRTCKRMSLAELHGFIDFQKLHEEFKTRKGKISLQLADASIKCGSLHQDLSNLCMEILEGLDAGKDACEDLLTLYLNPKFDAFKVPQSRTYQAGADLYCALGDVENAAAFERKAWDAVAKETAIAVEPSGGIYAMHFSHVFQRRRVKVELPARVDFAGGWSDTPPWSLEQLGTVLNMAILLEGCAPIGVELEVTGGTGVCIADDAGHHICIKDPAMLHPPYEHADPFRLVKSALVVTGLASSTNLLCTGISIKTWANVPRGSGLGTSSILAAAVVRAIYQAIGADDASEKVSSAVLLLEQLMGTGGGWQDQVGALYPGIKCTSGSPGNSLSLKVEPVSLCPQTRRELEKRLIIFFTGQVRLAHNVLRTVVRRYLQRDPVLISSIKNLVSLANYGREALESGHLNEFGRILLDVWLIHQELDPFCSNEDVDRIFKHVHAYSQGYKLVGAGGGGFGLLIANDEESALIVKEVLTGLSVRVYGWSISE
;
A
#
# COMPACT_ATOMS: atom_id res chain seq x y z
N MET A 1 -17.66 -17.18 19.26
CA MET A 1 -16.38 -16.69 19.79
C MET A 1 -15.22 -17.04 18.86
N GLU A 2 -14.99 -18.32 18.52
CA GLU A 2 -13.96 -18.68 17.49
C GLU A 2 -14.28 -18.12 16.10
N VAL A 3 -15.53 -18.17 15.63
CA VAL A 3 -15.94 -17.54 14.35
C VAL A 3 -15.77 -16.01 14.39
N LEU A 4 -16.06 -15.38 15.53
CA LEU A 4 -15.91 -13.93 15.73
C LEU A 4 -14.42 -13.53 15.81
N SER A 5 -13.57 -14.35 16.45
CA SER A 5 -12.11 -14.17 16.46
C SER A 5 -11.49 -14.47 15.10
N HIS A 6 -12.06 -15.39 14.32
CA HIS A 6 -11.63 -15.67 12.95
C HIS A 6 -12.04 -14.54 11.99
N ILE A 7 -13.25 -13.99 12.12
CA ILE A 7 -13.69 -12.80 11.38
C ILE A 7 -12.80 -11.61 11.76
N THR A 8 -12.54 -11.35 13.05
CA THR A 8 -11.64 -10.25 13.46
C THR A 8 -10.18 -10.47 13.07
N SER A 9 -9.66 -11.71 13.07
CA SER A 9 -8.28 -11.97 12.60
C SER A 9 -8.16 -11.95 11.08
N TYR A 10 -9.19 -12.37 10.35
CA TYR A 10 -9.22 -12.36 8.88
C TYR A 10 -9.40 -10.94 8.30
N PHE A 11 -10.15 -10.09 8.99
CA PHE A 11 -10.34 -8.68 8.61
C PHE A 11 -9.40 -7.69 9.32
N GLY A 12 -8.66 -8.12 10.35
CA GLY A 12 -7.70 -7.27 11.07
C GLY A 12 -6.54 -6.76 10.22
N GLY A 13 -6.27 -7.38 9.06
CA GLY A 13 -5.35 -6.90 8.03
C GLY A 13 -6.03 -6.42 6.74
N LYS A 14 -7.38 -6.44 6.67
CA LYS A 14 -8.19 -6.04 5.52
C LYS A 14 -9.25 -5.02 5.97
N THR A 15 -8.82 -3.94 6.60
CA THR A 15 -9.65 -2.74 6.70
C THR A 15 -9.73 -2.10 5.32
N THR A 16 -10.62 -2.61 4.47
CA THR A 16 -11.10 -1.84 3.33
C THR A 16 -11.92 -0.70 3.93
N PHE A 17 -11.30 0.47 4.07
CA PHE A 17 -11.98 1.68 4.47
C PHE A 17 -13.01 2.03 3.40
N CYS A 18 -14.26 1.61 3.59
CA CYS A 18 -15.39 2.20 2.88
C CYS A 18 -15.60 3.62 3.43
N ARG A 19 -14.80 4.58 2.93
CA ARG A 19 -15.29 5.95 2.78
C ARG A 19 -16.35 5.93 1.68
N SER A 20 -17.57 5.54 2.02
CA SER A 20 -18.75 5.92 1.26
C SER A 20 -19.07 7.39 1.60
N ASN A 21 -18.18 8.31 1.22
CA ASN A 21 -18.57 9.71 1.06
C ASN A 21 -18.64 9.95 -0.44
N LEU A 22 -19.74 9.46 -1.03
CA LEU A 22 -20.34 10.18 -2.12
C LEU A 22 -20.85 11.48 -1.50
N ASP A 23 -20.13 12.57 -1.75
CA ASP A 23 -20.62 13.92 -1.54
C ASP A 23 -21.70 14.16 -2.62
N MET A 24 -22.87 13.55 -2.41
CA MET A 24 -24.07 13.66 -3.22
C MET A 24 -25.24 13.72 -2.22
N GLY A 25 -25.61 14.94 -1.82
CA GLY A 25 -26.91 15.34 -1.26
C GLY A 25 -27.50 14.52 -0.11
N ASP A 26 -27.59 15.14 1.07
CA ASP A 26 -28.55 14.84 2.14
C ASP A 26 -28.64 13.39 2.66
N SER A 27 -27.53 12.82 3.18
CA SER A 27 -27.60 11.66 4.08
C SER A 27 -26.75 11.86 5.35
N HIS A 28 -27.43 12.10 6.48
CA HIS A 28 -26.80 12.29 7.79
C HIS A 28 -26.52 10.94 8.48
N VAL A 29 -25.46 10.25 8.07
CA VAL A 29 -24.96 9.09 8.84
C VAL A 29 -24.08 9.59 10.00
N VAL A 30 -24.56 9.48 11.24
CA VAL A 30 -23.82 9.89 12.46
C VAL A 30 -23.02 8.71 13.00
N ARG A 31 -21.78 8.55 12.54
CA ARG A 31 -20.85 7.50 13.01
C ARG A 31 -19.94 8.01 14.13
N ALA A 32 -19.73 7.20 15.17
CA ALA A 32 -18.68 7.41 16.14
C ALA A 32 -17.29 7.11 15.53
N SER A 33 -16.24 7.71 16.08
CA SER A 33 -14.90 7.82 15.48
C SER A 33 -14.14 6.50 15.22
N SER A 34 -14.56 5.38 15.83
CA SER A 34 -13.79 4.12 15.85
C SER A 34 -14.58 2.86 15.44
N GLY A 35 -15.81 2.98 14.96
CA GLY A 35 -16.60 1.85 14.48
C GLY A 35 -16.19 1.37 13.08
N SER A 36 -16.32 0.06 12.81
CA SER A 36 -16.03 -0.56 11.50
C SER A 36 -17.31 -1.01 10.81
N VAL A 37 -17.50 -0.61 9.56
CA VAL A 37 -18.62 -1.04 8.71
C VAL A 37 -18.05 -1.69 7.46
N ILE A 38 -18.38 -2.95 7.24
CA ILE A 38 -17.81 -3.75 6.16
C ILE A 38 -18.95 -4.43 5.39
N ALA A 39 -18.90 -4.36 4.05
CA ALA A 39 -19.87 -4.98 3.15
C ALA A 39 -21.34 -4.73 3.55
N SER A 40 -21.66 -3.54 4.04
CA SER A 40 -23.00 -3.20 4.54
C SER A 40 -23.55 -1.97 3.84
N ASP A 41 -24.86 -1.99 3.61
CA ASP A 41 -25.61 -0.85 3.08
C ASP A 41 -26.19 -0.04 4.25
N ILE A 42 -25.94 1.26 4.27
CA ILE A 42 -26.43 2.15 5.32
C ILE A 42 -27.04 3.38 4.64
N THR A 43 -28.34 3.53 4.81
CA THR A 43 -29.10 4.66 4.25
C THR A 43 -29.81 5.43 5.36
N GLY A 44 -29.72 6.76 5.35
CA GLY A 44 -30.40 7.59 6.35
C GLY A 44 -29.66 7.73 7.68
N THR A 45 -30.40 8.04 8.74
CA THR A 45 -29.89 8.34 10.08
C THR A 45 -29.66 7.05 10.87
N VAL A 46 -28.42 6.57 10.87
CA VAL A 46 -27.95 5.39 11.61
C VAL A 46 -26.85 5.81 12.58
N HIS A 47 -27.01 5.46 13.86
CA HIS A 47 -26.01 5.69 14.90
C HIS A 47 -25.25 4.41 15.21
N VAL A 48 -23.92 4.47 15.11
CA VAL A 48 -23.02 3.35 15.46
C VAL A 48 -22.02 3.83 16.49
N GLY A 49 -22.03 3.20 17.67
CA GLY A 49 -21.11 3.49 18.77
C GLY A 49 -19.67 3.05 18.50
N ASP A 50 -18.74 3.57 19.30
CA ASP A 50 -17.31 3.30 19.20
C ASP A 50 -16.97 1.82 19.34
N GLN A 51 -15.94 1.38 18.61
CA GLN A 51 -15.42 0.00 18.60
C GLN A 51 -16.46 -1.07 18.22
N SER A 52 -17.55 -0.68 17.54
CA SER A 52 -18.55 -1.62 17.04
C SER A 52 -18.21 -2.11 15.63
N LEU A 53 -18.54 -3.37 15.32
CA LEU A 53 -18.36 -4.01 14.02
C LEU A 53 -19.72 -4.29 13.38
N ILE A 54 -19.96 -3.71 12.21
CA ILE A 54 -21.13 -3.98 11.36
C ILE A 54 -20.65 -4.71 10.12
N TYR A 55 -21.19 -5.91 9.88
CA TYR A 55 -20.78 -6.73 8.76
C TYR A 55 -21.98 -7.33 8.04
N ASN A 56 -22.01 -7.17 6.71
CA ASN A 56 -23.06 -7.72 5.87
C ASN A 56 -24.48 -7.33 6.30
N CYS A 57 -24.71 -6.06 6.66
CA CYS A 57 -26.01 -5.56 7.10
C CYS A 57 -26.66 -4.64 6.06
N THR A 58 -27.99 -4.48 6.11
CA THR A 58 -28.70 -3.33 5.53
C THR A 58 -29.34 -2.58 6.70
N LEU A 59 -28.90 -1.35 6.94
CA LEU A 59 -29.38 -0.51 8.03
C LEU A 59 -30.01 0.77 7.47
N LYS A 60 -31.25 1.04 7.85
CA LYS A 60 -32.02 2.22 7.44
C LYS A 60 -32.27 3.18 8.61
N ASP A 61 -32.94 4.30 8.32
CA ASP A 61 -33.31 5.34 9.27
C ASP A 61 -33.81 4.80 10.62
N GLY A 62 -33.28 5.37 11.70
CA GLY A 62 -33.71 5.09 13.08
C GLY A 62 -32.94 3.97 13.77
N VAL A 63 -31.92 3.38 13.16
CA VAL A 63 -31.09 2.35 13.81
C VAL A 63 -30.12 3.00 14.82
N HIS A 64 -30.11 2.49 16.06
CA HIS A 64 -29.19 2.89 17.12
C HIS A 64 -28.41 1.69 17.65
N ILE A 65 -27.11 1.66 17.39
CA ILE A 65 -26.19 0.61 17.84
C ILE A 65 -25.21 1.22 18.85
N GLY A 66 -25.15 0.62 20.04
CA GLY A 66 -24.24 1.00 21.12
C GLY A 66 -22.75 0.77 20.80
N ARG A 67 -21.90 0.97 21.80
CA ARG A 67 -20.45 0.79 21.74
C ARG A 67 -20.07 -0.68 21.86
N ARG A 68 -18.98 -1.10 21.20
CA ARG A 68 -18.43 -2.47 21.26
C ARG A 68 -19.45 -3.54 20.86
N CYS A 69 -20.32 -3.23 19.91
CA CYS A 69 -21.32 -4.18 19.42
C CYS A 69 -20.81 -4.96 18.20
N ILE A 70 -21.36 -6.15 17.96
CA ILE A 70 -21.07 -6.94 16.77
C ILE A 70 -22.38 -7.30 16.07
N ILE A 71 -22.63 -6.70 14.91
CA ILE A 71 -23.87 -6.85 14.16
C ILE A 71 -23.57 -7.52 12.82
N LEU A 72 -24.15 -8.70 12.59
CA LEU A 72 -23.85 -9.56 11.46
C LEU A 72 -25.12 -9.97 10.71
N GLY A 73 -25.18 -9.71 9.40
CA GLY A 73 -26.25 -10.23 8.54
C GLY A 73 -27.61 -9.55 8.71
N ILE A 74 -27.72 -8.49 9.53
CA ILE A 74 -29.00 -7.90 9.90
C ILE A 74 -29.55 -7.00 8.80
N ASP A 75 -30.82 -7.19 8.48
CA ASP A 75 -31.58 -6.32 7.58
C ASP A 75 -32.70 -5.60 8.35
N SER A 76 -32.50 -4.31 8.61
CA SER A 76 -33.49 -3.50 9.32
C SER A 76 -34.74 -3.21 8.48
N GLU A 77 -34.70 -3.35 7.16
CA GLU A 77 -35.91 -3.16 6.33
C GLU A 77 -36.98 -4.19 6.65
N SER A 78 -36.55 -5.39 7.05
CA SER A 78 -37.46 -6.45 7.45
C SER A 78 -38.35 -6.04 8.64
N LEU A 79 -37.97 -5.05 9.46
CA LEU A 79 -38.81 -4.53 10.55
C LEU A 79 -40.05 -3.77 10.05
N THR A 80 -39.94 -3.01 8.96
CA THR A 80 -41.05 -2.19 8.44
C THR A 80 -42.14 -3.04 7.80
N THR A 81 -41.80 -4.26 7.36
CA THR A 81 -42.75 -5.21 6.74
C THR A 81 -43.67 -5.92 7.74
N VAL A 82 -43.29 -5.99 9.02
CA VAL A 82 -44.02 -6.79 10.04
C VAL A 82 -45.07 -5.94 10.78
N GLN A 83 -44.81 -4.65 10.99
CA GLN A 83 -45.76 -3.71 11.58
C GLN A 83 -45.71 -2.43 10.76
N GLY A 84 -46.83 -2.00 10.18
CA GLY A 84 -46.93 -0.84 9.28
C GLY A 84 -46.68 0.53 9.91
N GLY A 85 -45.58 0.70 10.66
CA GLY A 85 -45.06 1.96 11.20
C GLY A 85 -44.09 1.78 12.39
N GLY A 86 -42.86 2.32 12.25
CA GLY A 86 -42.17 3.05 13.32
C GLY A 86 -41.23 2.36 14.31
N LEU A 87 -41.05 1.03 14.30
CA LEU A 87 -40.12 0.40 15.25
C LEU A 87 -38.65 0.54 14.78
N SER A 88 -37.83 1.23 15.57
CA SER A 88 -36.39 1.37 15.36
C SER A 88 -35.58 0.21 15.94
N LEU A 89 -34.58 -0.27 15.21
CA LEU A 89 -33.60 -1.21 15.75
C LEU A 89 -32.72 -0.51 16.79
N VAL A 90 -32.78 -0.97 18.03
CA VAL A 90 -31.89 -0.51 19.11
C VAL A 90 -31.08 -1.69 19.63
N VAL A 91 -29.76 -1.52 19.69
CA VAL A 91 -28.82 -2.51 20.24
C VAL A 91 -27.98 -1.86 21.32
N PRO A 92 -27.98 -2.34 22.58
CA PRO A 92 -27.22 -1.72 23.67
C PRO A 92 -25.73 -1.99 23.55
N ASP A 93 -24.92 -1.25 24.31
CA ASP A 93 -23.47 -1.46 24.38
C ASP A 93 -23.11 -2.93 24.66
N GLN A 94 -22.03 -3.40 24.05
CA GLN A 94 -21.46 -4.74 24.28
C GLN A 94 -22.41 -5.89 23.94
N HIS A 95 -23.26 -5.73 22.92
CA HIS A 95 -24.14 -6.77 22.43
C HIS A 95 -23.75 -7.27 21.03
N CYS A 96 -24.02 -8.54 20.79
CA CYS A 96 -23.92 -9.17 19.49
C CYS A 96 -25.32 -9.48 18.98
N LEU A 97 -25.57 -9.16 17.71
CA LEU A 97 -26.76 -9.54 16.97
C LEU A 97 -26.30 -10.23 15.68
N TRP A 98 -26.73 -11.48 15.45
CA TRP A 98 -26.30 -12.24 14.29
C TRP A 98 -27.45 -13.04 13.70
N GLU A 99 -27.81 -12.74 12.46
CA GLU A 99 -28.80 -13.52 11.72
C GLU A 99 -28.13 -14.61 10.87
N VAL A 100 -28.63 -15.84 11.01
CA VAL A 100 -28.09 -17.04 10.33
C VAL A 100 -29.18 -17.81 9.59
N PRO A 101 -28.91 -18.30 8.37
CA PRO A 101 -29.78 -19.25 7.66
C PRO A 101 -29.58 -20.69 8.18
N LEU A 102 -30.60 -21.55 8.01
CA LEU A 102 -30.57 -22.96 8.40
C LEU A 102 -30.51 -23.92 7.20
N ILE A 103 -29.84 -25.07 7.35
CA ILE A 103 -29.46 -26.04 6.27
C ILE A 103 -30.66 -26.61 5.48
N ASP A 104 -31.85 -26.71 6.08
CA ASP A 104 -33.00 -27.42 5.47
C ASP A 104 -34.27 -26.58 5.30
N SER A 105 -34.15 -25.25 5.38
CA SER A 105 -35.32 -24.37 5.25
C SER A 105 -34.95 -22.96 4.79
N ASN A 106 -35.90 -22.23 4.20
CA ASN A 106 -35.78 -20.77 4.06
C ASN A 106 -35.95 -20.02 5.40
N SER A 107 -35.92 -20.73 6.52
CA SER A 107 -36.02 -20.15 7.85
C SER A 107 -34.67 -19.60 8.31
N ARG A 108 -34.75 -18.54 9.13
CA ARG A 108 -33.58 -17.89 9.73
C ARG A 108 -33.74 -17.86 11.24
N VAL A 109 -32.62 -17.62 11.91
CA VAL A 109 -32.58 -17.39 13.36
C VAL A 109 -31.75 -16.15 13.63
N THR A 110 -32.31 -15.23 14.41
CA THR A 110 -31.60 -14.02 14.87
C THR A 110 -31.10 -14.27 16.29
N LEU A 111 -29.80 -14.43 16.43
CA LEU A 111 -29.09 -14.60 17.68
C LEU A 111 -28.88 -13.26 18.36
N CYS A 112 -29.05 -13.19 19.68
CA CYS A 112 -28.62 -12.06 20.50
C CYS A 112 -27.94 -12.55 21.79
N CYS A 113 -26.89 -11.85 22.21
CA CYS A 113 -26.22 -12.05 23.51
C CYS A 113 -25.29 -10.87 23.81
N SER A 114 -24.79 -10.75 25.04
CA SER A 114 -23.66 -9.87 25.31
C SER A 114 -22.36 -10.50 24.84
N ILE A 115 -21.43 -9.69 24.34
CA ILE A 115 -20.07 -10.14 23.99
C ILE A 115 -19.29 -10.68 25.21
N GLN A 116 -19.75 -10.38 26.43
CA GLN A 116 -19.15 -10.83 27.69
C GLN A 116 -19.79 -12.12 28.23
N ASP A 117 -20.90 -12.59 27.64
CA ASP A 117 -21.57 -13.80 28.12
C ASP A 117 -20.73 -15.03 27.79
N ASN A 118 -20.40 -15.84 28.80
CA ASN A 118 -19.81 -17.15 28.58
C ASN A 118 -20.92 -18.19 28.43
N PRO A 119 -21.11 -18.79 27.23
CA PRO A 119 -22.29 -19.60 26.97
C PRO A 119 -22.31 -20.92 27.75
N LYS A 120 -21.16 -21.39 28.26
CA LYS A 120 -21.04 -22.70 28.94
C LYS A 120 -21.09 -22.61 30.46
N VAL A 121 -21.08 -21.41 31.04
CA VAL A 121 -21.16 -21.22 32.49
C VAL A 121 -22.59 -21.49 32.95
N SER A 122 -22.72 -22.32 33.98
CA SER A 122 -24.02 -22.69 34.56
C SER A 122 -24.78 -21.47 35.07
N ILE A 123 -26.10 -21.51 34.98
CA ILE A 123 -26.96 -20.48 35.60
C ILE A 123 -26.77 -20.39 37.12
N HIS A 124 -26.26 -21.45 37.75
CA HIS A 124 -25.95 -21.50 39.19
C HIS A 124 -24.52 -21.02 39.54
N GLU A 125 -23.67 -20.82 38.53
CA GLU A 125 -22.25 -20.45 38.68
C GLU A 125 -21.96 -19.06 38.06
N LEU A 126 -22.88 -18.10 38.25
CA LEU A 126 -22.82 -16.73 37.70
C LEU A 126 -22.93 -16.65 36.17
N GLY A 127 -23.58 -17.63 35.53
CA GLY A 127 -23.94 -17.56 34.12
C GLY A 127 -24.81 -16.34 33.83
N LYS A 128 -24.65 -15.74 32.65
CA LYS A 128 -25.35 -14.52 32.24
C LYS A 128 -25.96 -14.67 30.85
N PHE A 129 -26.97 -13.86 30.59
CA PHE A 129 -27.55 -13.66 29.26
C PHE A 129 -27.87 -12.18 29.03
N CYS A 130 -27.43 -11.64 27.90
CA CYS A 130 -27.48 -10.22 27.57
C CYS A 130 -26.85 -9.36 28.70
N GLY A 131 -25.77 -9.86 29.31
CA GLY A 131 -25.06 -9.18 30.40
C GLY A 131 -25.77 -9.18 31.76
N LYS A 132 -26.96 -9.77 31.87
CA LYS A 132 -27.77 -9.85 33.09
C LYS A 132 -27.70 -11.24 33.73
N GLN A 133 -27.92 -11.34 35.04
CA GLN A 133 -28.06 -12.63 35.70
C GLN A 133 -29.36 -13.31 35.26
N TRP A 134 -29.38 -14.64 35.23
CA TRP A 134 -30.55 -15.40 34.77
C TRP A 134 -31.82 -15.12 35.58
N GLU A 135 -31.71 -14.87 36.89
CA GLU A 135 -32.84 -14.48 37.73
C GLU A 135 -33.49 -13.18 37.25
N ASP A 136 -32.68 -12.17 36.92
CA ASP A 136 -33.15 -10.89 36.37
C ASP A 136 -33.79 -11.08 34.99
N VAL A 137 -33.23 -11.98 34.17
CA VAL A 137 -33.76 -12.32 32.85
C VAL A 137 -35.14 -12.96 32.97
N PHE A 138 -35.32 -13.93 33.87
CA PHE A 138 -36.62 -14.57 34.10
C PHE A 138 -37.66 -13.57 34.57
N ASN A 139 -37.30 -12.71 35.52
CA ASN A 139 -38.20 -11.69 36.05
C ASN A 139 -38.58 -10.65 34.98
N HIS A 140 -37.62 -10.19 34.18
CA HIS A 140 -37.84 -9.17 33.15
C HIS A 140 -38.60 -9.70 31.93
N LEU A 141 -38.37 -10.95 31.55
CA LEU A 141 -38.99 -11.56 30.37
C LEU A 141 -40.27 -12.33 30.69
N GLY A 142 -40.57 -12.64 31.95
CA GLY A 142 -41.73 -13.47 32.31
C GLY A 142 -41.62 -14.93 31.84
N VAL A 143 -40.38 -15.44 31.72
CA VAL A 143 -40.07 -16.80 31.28
C VAL A 143 -39.46 -17.61 32.42
N GLY A 144 -39.75 -18.91 32.45
CA GLY A 144 -39.22 -19.84 33.46
C GLY A 144 -38.14 -20.77 32.91
N GLY A 145 -37.45 -21.49 33.80
CA GLY A 145 -36.47 -22.48 33.38
C GLY A 145 -37.06 -23.61 32.53
N ASP A 146 -38.31 -24.01 32.79
CA ASP A 146 -39.01 -25.04 32.01
C ASP A 146 -39.37 -24.57 30.59
N ASP A 147 -39.39 -23.25 30.34
CA ASP A 147 -39.56 -22.72 28.99
C ASP A 147 -38.28 -22.92 28.14
N LEU A 148 -37.10 -23.03 28.77
CA LEU A 148 -35.79 -22.97 28.11
C LEU A 148 -35.05 -24.29 28.04
N TRP A 149 -35.17 -25.13 29.07
CA TRP A 149 -34.45 -26.39 29.17
C TRP A 149 -35.41 -27.56 29.34
N LEU A 150 -35.13 -28.64 28.62
CA LEU A 150 -35.82 -29.91 28.81
C LEU A 150 -35.56 -30.43 30.23
N GLN A 151 -36.55 -31.11 30.82
CA GLN A 151 -36.43 -31.71 32.16
C GLN A 151 -35.30 -32.75 32.26
N THR A 152 -34.83 -33.27 31.12
CA THR A 152 -33.71 -34.19 31.02
C THR A 152 -32.35 -33.53 31.26
N ILE A 153 -32.24 -32.20 31.13
CA ILE A 153 -31.01 -31.46 31.39
C ILE A 153 -30.90 -31.20 32.89
N SER A 154 -29.81 -31.71 33.49
CA SER A 154 -29.58 -31.54 34.92
C SER A 154 -29.43 -30.06 35.28
N SER A 155 -29.86 -29.65 36.48
CA SER A 155 -29.82 -28.23 36.90
C SER A 155 -28.43 -27.63 36.80
N LYS A 156 -27.39 -28.40 37.12
CA LYS A 156 -25.98 -27.97 37.04
C LYS A 156 -25.52 -27.70 35.60
N GLU A 157 -26.10 -28.37 34.61
CA GLU A 157 -25.73 -28.23 33.20
C GLU A 157 -26.52 -27.15 32.45
N ARG A 158 -27.53 -26.54 33.08
CA ARG A 158 -28.32 -25.46 32.47
C ARG A 158 -27.46 -24.22 32.26
N ASN A 159 -27.30 -23.81 31.01
CA ASN A 159 -26.52 -22.64 30.60
C ASN A 159 -27.07 -22.06 29.28
N LEU A 160 -26.48 -20.97 28.80
CA LEU A 160 -26.88 -20.33 27.54
C LEU A 160 -26.66 -21.25 26.32
N TRP A 161 -25.65 -22.13 26.35
CA TRP A 161 -25.32 -23.03 25.25
C TRP A 161 -26.48 -23.99 24.93
N ASN A 162 -27.17 -24.51 25.93
CA ASN A 162 -28.27 -25.47 25.78
C ASN A 162 -29.67 -24.88 26.04
N ALA A 163 -29.80 -23.57 26.21
CA ALA A 163 -31.10 -22.90 26.39
C ALA A 163 -31.80 -22.68 25.05
N SER A 164 -33.04 -23.18 24.88
CA SER A 164 -33.85 -23.00 23.67
C SER A 164 -34.44 -21.58 23.61
N LEU A 165 -33.60 -20.60 23.31
CA LEU A 165 -33.93 -19.18 23.33
C LEU A 165 -34.40 -18.64 21.98
N PHE A 166 -33.80 -19.10 20.88
CA PHE A 166 -33.82 -18.38 19.61
C PHE A 166 -34.92 -18.91 18.69
N PRO A 167 -35.98 -18.13 18.39
CA PRO A 167 -37.06 -18.59 17.54
C PRO A 167 -36.64 -18.75 16.08
N VAL A 168 -37.19 -19.77 15.42
CA VAL A 168 -37.08 -19.99 13.98
C VAL A 168 -38.22 -19.25 13.29
N VAL A 169 -37.98 -18.01 12.89
CA VAL A 169 -38.99 -17.07 12.38
C VAL A 169 -38.45 -16.25 11.19
N SER A 170 -39.28 -15.37 10.62
CA SER A 170 -38.83 -14.41 9.62
C SER A 170 -37.84 -13.39 10.22
N ALA A 171 -36.94 -12.85 9.40
CA ALA A 171 -35.88 -11.92 9.83
C ALA A 171 -36.41 -10.75 10.68
N GLY A 172 -37.45 -10.05 10.20
CA GLY A 172 -38.06 -8.93 10.92
C GLY A 172 -38.60 -9.32 12.29
N LYS A 173 -39.26 -10.49 12.39
CA LYS A 173 -39.77 -10.99 13.66
C LYS A 173 -38.64 -11.47 14.59
N GLY A 174 -37.58 -12.05 14.02
CA GLY A 174 -36.38 -12.44 14.74
C GLY A 174 -35.69 -11.25 15.41
N ILE A 175 -35.58 -10.11 14.70
CA ILE A 175 -35.05 -8.86 15.25
C ILE A 175 -35.93 -8.35 16.41
N ILE A 176 -37.26 -8.41 16.28
CA ILE A 176 -38.19 -8.02 17.36
C ILE A 176 -37.98 -8.91 18.60
N PHE A 177 -37.90 -10.23 18.42
CA PHE A 177 -37.63 -11.15 19.54
C PHE A 177 -36.25 -10.91 20.14
N ALA A 178 -35.23 -10.61 19.34
CA ALA A 178 -33.91 -10.26 19.86
C ALA A 178 -33.94 -8.98 20.71
N MET A 179 -34.63 -7.93 20.27
CA MET A 179 -34.81 -6.70 21.06
C MET A 179 -35.58 -6.95 22.36
N TRP A 180 -36.60 -7.81 22.31
CA TRP A 180 -37.33 -8.26 23.50
C TRP A 180 -36.46 -9.07 24.45
N LEU A 181 -35.67 -10.05 23.96
CA LEU A 181 -34.72 -10.85 24.76
C LEU A 181 -33.63 -9.99 25.42
N MET A 182 -33.22 -8.89 24.79
CA MET A 182 -32.33 -7.88 25.40
C MET A 182 -33.05 -6.99 26.45
N GLY A 183 -34.38 -7.07 26.51
CA GLY A 183 -35.23 -6.35 27.46
C GLY A 183 -35.57 -4.92 27.03
N LEU A 184 -35.59 -4.64 25.72
CA LEU A 184 -35.79 -3.29 25.17
C LEU A 184 -37.23 -2.96 24.79
N LEU A 185 -38.11 -3.96 24.74
CA LEU A 185 -39.51 -3.79 24.35
C LEU A 185 -40.44 -3.91 25.56
N PRO A 186 -41.43 -3.01 25.72
CA PRO A 186 -42.32 -2.98 26.89
C PRO A 186 -43.55 -3.91 26.81
N ASP A 187 -43.92 -4.41 25.63
CA ASP A 187 -45.10 -5.29 25.43
C ASP A 187 -44.75 -6.77 25.69
N HIS A 188 -44.54 -7.12 26.96
CA HIS A 188 -44.05 -8.44 27.37
C HIS A 188 -45.07 -9.56 27.15
N ASP A 189 -46.34 -9.37 27.52
CA ASP A 189 -47.30 -10.48 27.62
C ASP A 189 -47.67 -11.10 26.27
N ASN A 190 -47.77 -10.26 25.23
CA ASN A 190 -48.08 -10.72 23.88
C ASN A 190 -46.88 -11.45 23.25
N LEU A 191 -45.68 -10.87 23.37
CA LEU A 191 -44.45 -11.44 22.80
C LEU A 191 -44.03 -12.74 23.47
N VAL A 192 -44.18 -12.86 24.80
CA VAL A 192 -43.90 -14.12 25.53
C VAL A 192 -44.79 -15.25 25.05
N SER A 193 -46.09 -14.97 24.92
CA SER A 193 -47.09 -15.95 24.48
C SER A 193 -46.77 -16.44 23.07
N GLU A 194 -46.46 -15.52 22.16
CA GLU A 194 -46.06 -15.86 20.79
C GLU A 194 -44.72 -16.63 20.76
N TRP A 195 -43.72 -16.17 21.51
CA TRP A 195 -42.40 -16.79 21.61
C TRP A 195 -42.49 -18.25 22.10
N ARG A 196 -43.36 -18.55 23.07
CA ARG A 196 -43.59 -19.92 23.57
C ARG A 196 -44.14 -20.86 22.50
N THR A 197 -44.94 -20.35 21.55
CA THR A 197 -45.51 -21.14 20.46
C THR A 197 -44.55 -21.39 19.30
N CYS A 198 -43.46 -20.62 19.23
CA CYS A 198 -42.46 -20.77 18.18
C CYS A 198 -41.62 -22.04 18.37
N LYS A 199 -41.18 -22.64 17.25
CA LYS A 199 -40.03 -23.54 17.27
C LYS A 199 -38.80 -22.72 17.66
N ARG A 200 -38.13 -23.13 18.74
CA ARG A 200 -36.95 -22.44 19.28
C ARG A 200 -35.74 -23.36 19.26
N MET A 201 -34.56 -22.78 19.10
CA MET A 201 -33.29 -23.49 19.08
C MET A 201 -32.34 -22.92 20.12
N SER A 202 -31.50 -23.79 20.66
CA SER A 202 -30.34 -23.45 21.48
C SER A 202 -29.10 -23.19 20.62
N LEU A 203 -28.06 -22.60 21.22
CA LEU A 203 -26.78 -22.43 20.52
C LEU A 203 -26.17 -23.78 20.13
N ALA A 204 -26.32 -24.80 21.00
CA ALA A 204 -25.86 -26.16 20.76
C ALA A 204 -26.49 -26.77 19.50
N GLU A 205 -27.80 -26.60 19.34
CA GLU A 205 -28.52 -27.05 18.16
C GLU A 205 -28.11 -26.23 16.93
N LEU A 206 -28.15 -24.89 17.04
CA LEU A 206 -27.83 -23.99 15.93
C LEU A 206 -26.46 -24.26 15.33
N HIS A 207 -25.45 -24.55 16.15
CA HIS A 207 -24.10 -24.87 15.69
C HIS A 207 -24.07 -26.01 14.65
N GLY A 208 -25.00 -26.98 14.73
CA GLY A 208 -25.12 -28.07 13.75
C GLY A 208 -26.07 -27.80 12.58
N PHE A 209 -26.86 -26.73 12.63
CA PHE A 209 -27.90 -26.42 11.64
C PHE A 209 -27.66 -25.13 10.84
N ILE A 210 -26.61 -24.36 11.12
CA ILE A 210 -26.26 -23.17 10.34
C ILE A 210 -25.82 -23.57 8.92
N ASP A 211 -26.45 -22.96 7.92
CA ASP A 211 -26.04 -23.10 6.53
C ASP A 211 -24.90 -22.13 6.20
N PHE A 212 -23.67 -22.56 6.47
CA PHE A 212 -22.48 -21.76 6.17
C PHE A 212 -22.28 -21.54 4.67
N GLN A 213 -22.75 -22.45 3.81
CA GLN A 213 -22.63 -22.31 2.37
C GLN A 213 -23.55 -21.19 1.88
N LYS A 214 -24.83 -21.21 2.27
CA LYS A 214 -25.77 -20.13 1.96
C LYS A 214 -25.33 -18.79 2.54
N LEU A 215 -24.82 -18.77 3.77
CA LEU A 215 -24.27 -17.56 4.38
C LEU A 215 -23.10 -17.00 3.55
N HIS A 216 -22.18 -17.86 3.09
CA HIS A 216 -21.06 -17.45 2.24
C HIS A 216 -21.52 -16.89 0.90
N GLU A 217 -22.47 -17.54 0.22
CA GLU A 217 -23.04 -17.05 -1.04
C GLU A 217 -23.76 -15.71 -0.86
N GLU A 218 -24.57 -15.56 0.19
CA GLU A 218 -25.23 -14.27 0.52
C GLU A 218 -24.21 -13.15 0.74
N PHE A 219 -23.09 -13.44 1.41
CA PHE A 219 -22.00 -12.48 1.62
C PHE A 219 -21.31 -12.11 0.32
N LYS A 220 -21.00 -13.10 -0.51
CA LYS A 220 -20.35 -12.93 -1.80
C LYS A 220 -21.22 -12.06 -2.72
N THR A 221 -22.51 -12.35 -2.82
CA THR A 221 -23.47 -11.57 -3.61
C THR A 221 -23.62 -10.15 -3.10
N ARG A 222 -23.74 -9.94 -1.79
CA ARG A 222 -23.84 -8.58 -1.24
C ARG A 222 -22.57 -7.77 -1.52
N LYS A 223 -21.41 -8.38 -1.32
CA LYS A 223 -20.12 -7.77 -1.62
C LYS A 223 -20.07 -7.34 -3.10
N GLY A 224 -20.39 -8.24 -4.02
CA GLY A 224 -20.43 -7.92 -5.46
C GLY A 224 -21.38 -6.76 -5.81
N LYS A 225 -22.57 -6.69 -5.18
CA LYS A 225 -23.51 -5.56 -5.38
C LYS A 225 -22.94 -4.23 -4.91
N ILE A 226 -22.34 -4.21 -3.73
CA ILE A 226 -21.70 -3.00 -3.18
C ILE A 226 -20.53 -2.58 -4.06
N SER A 227 -19.72 -3.54 -4.50
CA SER A 227 -18.57 -3.27 -5.36
C SER A 227 -18.99 -2.70 -6.72
N LEU A 228 -20.10 -3.17 -7.29
CA LEU A 228 -20.71 -2.58 -8.49
C LEU A 228 -21.15 -1.14 -8.26
N GLN A 229 -21.85 -0.85 -7.16
CA GLN A 229 -22.26 0.52 -6.82
C GLN A 229 -21.06 1.46 -6.65
N LEU A 230 -20.00 1.00 -5.97
CA LEU A 230 -18.78 1.77 -5.78
C LEU A 230 -18.03 2.00 -7.08
N ALA A 231 -17.94 1.00 -7.96
CA ALA A 231 -17.29 1.12 -9.27
C ALA A 231 -18.06 2.09 -10.18
N ASP A 232 -19.37 1.91 -10.29
CA ASP A 232 -20.27 2.78 -11.05
C ASP A 232 -20.16 4.23 -10.57
N ALA A 233 -20.24 4.45 -9.25
CA ALA A 233 -20.09 5.78 -8.67
C ALA A 233 -18.69 6.37 -8.91
N SER A 234 -17.63 5.58 -8.77
CA SER A 234 -16.24 6.01 -8.98
C SER A 234 -15.99 6.46 -10.42
N ILE A 235 -16.56 5.73 -11.39
CA ILE A 235 -16.54 6.12 -12.79
C ILE A 235 -17.38 7.38 -12.97
N LYS A 236 -18.65 7.42 -12.54
CA LYS A 236 -19.58 8.57 -12.70
C LYS A 236 -19.12 9.88 -12.06
N CYS A 237 -18.34 9.84 -10.98
CA CYS A 237 -17.80 11.06 -10.37
C CYS A 237 -16.41 11.44 -10.89
N GLY A 238 -15.77 10.56 -11.67
CA GLY A 238 -14.46 10.79 -12.27
C GLY A 238 -13.31 10.89 -11.25
N SER A 239 -13.50 10.41 -10.03
CA SER A 239 -12.53 10.54 -8.93
C SER A 239 -11.53 9.38 -8.85
N LEU A 240 -11.90 8.19 -9.36
CA LEU A 240 -11.06 6.99 -9.49
C LEU A 240 -10.09 6.79 -8.30
N HIS A 241 -10.63 6.90 -7.08
CA HIS A 241 -9.86 6.77 -5.84
C HIS A 241 -9.92 5.35 -5.24
N GLN A 242 -10.77 4.49 -5.78
CA GLN A 242 -10.99 3.11 -5.35
C GLN A 242 -10.21 2.13 -6.23
N ASP A 243 -9.95 0.95 -5.66
CA ASP A 243 -9.32 -0.15 -6.39
C ASP A 243 -10.29 -0.84 -7.33
N LEU A 244 -10.39 -0.30 -8.55
CA LEU A 244 -11.31 -0.80 -9.57
C LEU A 244 -10.99 -2.24 -9.97
N SER A 245 -9.72 -2.66 -9.95
CA SER A 245 -9.32 -4.04 -10.20
C SER A 245 -9.96 -4.98 -9.17
N ASN A 246 -9.81 -4.68 -7.88
CA ASN A 246 -10.42 -5.46 -6.81
C ASN A 246 -11.96 -5.39 -6.83
N LEU A 247 -12.54 -4.23 -7.09
CA LEU A 247 -14.00 -4.09 -7.23
C LEU A 247 -14.54 -4.98 -8.36
N CYS A 248 -13.89 -4.99 -9.52
CA CYS A 248 -14.26 -5.86 -10.64
C CYS A 248 -14.14 -7.35 -10.28
N MET A 249 -13.08 -7.78 -9.58
CA MET A 249 -12.98 -9.15 -9.09
C MET A 249 -14.16 -9.53 -8.19
N GLU A 250 -14.51 -8.65 -7.25
CA GLU A 250 -15.64 -8.86 -6.33
C GLU A 250 -17.00 -8.91 -7.04
N ILE A 251 -17.17 -8.14 -8.13
CA ILE A 251 -18.36 -8.16 -8.99
C ILE A 251 -18.47 -9.50 -9.72
N LEU A 252 -17.39 -9.94 -10.36
CA LEU A 252 -17.32 -11.21 -11.11
C LEU A 252 -17.53 -12.42 -10.21
N GLU A 253 -16.99 -12.37 -8.99
CA GLU A 253 -17.18 -13.41 -8.00
C GLU A 253 -18.61 -13.41 -7.45
N GLY A 254 -19.16 -12.23 -7.12
CA GLY A 254 -20.40 -12.11 -6.37
C GLY A 254 -21.70 -12.14 -7.18
N LEU A 255 -21.68 -11.75 -8.46
CA LEU A 255 -22.88 -11.58 -9.27
C LEU A 255 -22.95 -12.61 -10.41
N ASP A 256 -24.12 -13.23 -10.58
CA ASP A 256 -24.37 -14.15 -11.70
C ASP A 256 -24.15 -13.49 -13.07
N ALA A 257 -24.51 -12.21 -13.20
CA ALA A 257 -24.29 -11.37 -14.37
C ALA A 257 -23.09 -10.43 -14.18
N GLY A 258 -22.05 -10.85 -13.45
CA GLY A 258 -20.89 -10.01 -13.14
C GLY A 258 -20.14 -9.54 -14.38
N LYS A 259 -20.06 -10.38 -15.42
CA LYS A 259 -19.44 -10.00 -16.69
C LYS A 259 -20.21 -8.88 -17.39
N ASP A 260 -21.54 -9.01 -17.51
CA ASP A 260 -22.40 -7.99 -18.12
C ASP A 260 -22.29 -6.67 -17.33
N ALA A 261 -22.23 -6.74 -16.00
CA ALA A 261 -22.02 -5.56 -15.17
C ALA A 261 -20.66 -4.87 -15.44
N CYS A 262 -19.58 -5.63 -15.62
CA CYS A 262 -18.28 -5.07 -16.03
C CYS A 262 -18.30 -4.49 -17.45
N GLU A 263 -19.08 -5.07 -18.38
CA GLU A 263 -19.28 -4.53 -19.74
C GLU A 263 -20.03 -3.19 -19.71
N ASP A 264 -21.03 -3.06 -18.84
CA ASP A 264 -21.74 -1.81 -18.60
C ASP A 264 -20.81 -0.73 -18.02
N LEU A 265 -19.97 -1.10 -17.04
CA LEU A 265 -18.96 -0.18 -16.48
C LEU A 265 -17.94 0.26 -17.54
N LEU A 266 -17.49 -0.64 -18.41
CA LEU A 266 -16.60 -0.29 -19.52
C LEU A 266 -17.28 0.67 -20.51
N THR A 267 -18.54 0.40 -20.85
CA THR A 267 -19.34 1.27 -21.74
C THR A 267 -19.50 2.67 -21.15
N LEU A 268 -19.74 2.75 -19.84
CA LEU A 268 -19.80 4.01 -19.10
C LEU A 268 -18.45 4.74 -19.11
N TYR A 269 -17.35 4.03 -18.86
CA TYR A 269 -15.99 4.57 -18.88
C TYR A 269 -15.60 5.13 -20.26
N LEU A 270 -15.97 4.44 -21.35
CA LEU A 270 -15.66 4.85 -22.72
C LEU A 270 -16.55 5.99 -23.23
N ASN A 271 -17.57 6.42 -22.46
CA ASN A 271 -18.52 7.41 -22.92
C ASN A 271 -17.85 8.79 -23.09
N PRO A 272 -17.80 9.37 -24.32
CA PRO A 272 -17.12 10.63 -24.59
C PRO A 272 -17.80 11.84 -23.94
N LYS A 273 -19.05 11.73 -23.46
CA LYS A 273 -19.69 12.79 -22.67
C LYS A 273 -19.16 12.84 -21.24
N PHE A 274 -18.43 11.81 -20.81
CA PHE A 274 -17.78 11.70 -19.52
C PHE A 274 -16.39 12.36 -19.58
N ASP A 275 -16.35 13.65 -19.95
CA ASP A 275 -15.09 14.38 -20.14
C ASP A 275 -14.83 15.35 -18.99
N ALA A 276 -14.01 14.87 -18.05
CA ALA A 276 -13.09 15.58 -17.14
C ALA A 276 -12.89 14.70 -15.89
N PHE A 277 -12.24 13.55 -16.07
CA PHE A 277 -11.66 12.84 -14.93
C PHE A 277 -10.80 13.83 -14.14
N LYS A 278 -11.11 14.03 -12.86
CA LYS A 278 -10.39 14.98 -11.99
C LYS A 278 -9.06 14.40 -11.48
N VAL A 279 -8.51 13.46 -12.24
CA VAL A 279 -7.35 12.65 -11.87
C VAL A 279 -6.32 12.68 -12.99
N PRO A 280 -5.04 12.40 -12.68
CA PRO A 280 -4.01 12.22 -13.68
C PRO A 280 -4.41 11.19 -14.74
N GLN A 281 -3.94 11.40 -15.96
CA GLN A 281 -4.27 10.59 -17.12
C GLN A 281 -3.80 9.14 -16.95
N SER A 282 -2.69 8.94 -16.25
CA SER A 282 -2.18 7.61 -15.86
C SER A 282 -3.20 6.79 -15.09
N ARG A 283 -3.93 7.41 -14.13
CA ARG A 283 -5.01 6.75 -13.38
C ARG A 283 -6.20 6.40 -14.26
N THR A 284 -6.59 7.29 -15.17
CA THR A 284 -7.67 7.01 -16.13
C THR A 284 -7.32 5.81 -17.00
N TYR A 285 -6.10 5.75 -17.55
CA TYR A 285 -5.67 4.61 -18.36
C TYR A 285 -5.57 3.32 -17.55
N GLN A 286 -5.11 3.37 -16.29
CA GLN A 286 -5.09 2.18 -15.43
C GLN A 286 -6.51 1.66 -15.16
N ALA A 287 -7.49 2.53 -14.91
CA ALA A 287 -8.89 2.11 -14.73
C ALA A 287 -9.42 1.40 -15.99
N GLY A 288 -9.09 1.90 -17.18
CA GLY A 288 -9.38 1.20 -18.43
C GLY A 288 -8.73 -0.17 -18.51
N ALA A 289 -7.44 -0.29 -18.14
CA ALA A 289 -6.73 -1.56 -18.12
C ALA A 289 -7.39 -2.57 -17.16
N ASP A 290 -7.81 -2.13 -15.98
CA ASP A 290 -8.48 -2.96 -14.98
C ASP A 290 -9.84 -3.48 -15.48
N LEU A 291 -10.63 -2.64 -16.16
CA LEU A 291 -11.91 -3.03 -16.76
C LEU A 291 -11.73 -4.05 -17.90
N TYR A 292 -10.78 -3.83 -18.81
CA TYR A 292 -10.48 -4.81 -19.87
C TYR A 292 -9.96 -6.13 -19.29
N CYS A 293 -9.13 -6.07 -18.25
CA CYS A 293 -8.62 -7.25 -17.56
C CYS A 293 -9.76 -8.07 -16.95
N ALA A 294 -10.73 -7.41 -16.30
CA ALA A 294 -11.91 -8.05 -15.74
C ALA A 294 -12.75 -8.80 -16.81
N LEU A 295 -12.78 -8.29 -18.04
CA LEU A 295 -13.49 -8.90 -19.16
C LEU A 295 -12.69 -9.99 -19.89
N GLY A 296 -11.44 -10.24 -19.49
CA GLY A 296 -10.54 -11.19 -20.14
C GLY A 296 -9.93 -10.69 -21.45
N ASP A 297 -10.04 -9.39 -21.75
CA ASP A 297 -9.45 -8.76 -22.94
C ASP A 297 -8.00 -8.34 -22.65
N VAL A 298 -7.10 -9.32 -22.78
CA VAL A 298 -5.67 -9.16 -22.45
C VAL A 298 -4.97 -8.15 -23.39
N GLU A 299 -5.39 -8.07 -24.65
CA GLU A 299 -4.75 -7.19 -25.64
C GLU A 299 -5.03 -5.72 -25.33
N ASN A 300 -6.30 -5.37 -25.09
CA ASN A 300 -6.66 -4.02 -24.71
C ASN A 300 -6.18 -3.66 -23.30
N ALA A 301 -6.23 -4.59 -22.35
CA ALA A 301 -5.66 -4.38 -21.02
C ALA A 301 -4.17 -4.01 -21.11
N ALA A 302 -3.37 -4.76 -21.87
CA ALA A 302 -1.95 -4.47 -22.06
C ALA A 302 -1.72 -3.15 -22.83
N ALA A 303 -2.60 -2.81 -23.79
CA ALA A 303 -2.52 -1.53 -24.49
C ALA A 303 -2.80 -0.33 -23.59
N PHE A 304 -3.79 -0.43 -22.70
CA PHE A 304 -4.09 0.61 -21.71
C PHE A 304 -3.03 0.70 -20.63
N GLU A 305 -2.44 -0.42 -20.20
CA GLU A 305 -1.30 -0.42 -19.28
C GLU A 305 -0.12 0.35 -19.88
N ARG A 306 0.23 0.11 -21.16
CA ARG A 306 1.27 0.90 -21.86
C ARG A 306 0.94 2.40 -21.88
N LYS A 307 -0.32 2.76 -22.18
CA LYS A 307 -0.77 4.16 -22.14
C LYS A 307 -0.65 4.77 -20.74
N ALA A 308 -0.93 3.99 -19.69
CA ALA A 308 -0.76 4.44 -18.31
C ALA A 308 0.71 4.76 -18.01
N TRP A 309 1.65 3.88 -18.41
CA TRP A 309 3.08 4.13 -18.29
C TRP A 309 3.55 5.36 -19.08
N ASP A 310 3.12 5.51 -20.33
CA ASP A 310 3.42 6.69 -21.13
C ASP A 310 2.86 7.98 -20.50
N ALA A 311 1.69 7.89 -19.86
CA ALA A 311 1.10 9.01 -19.13
C ALA A 311 1.89 9.36 -17.87
N VAL A 312 2.35 8.39 -17.08
CA VAL A 312 3.25 8.65 -15.94
C VAL A 312 4.52 9.36 -16.39
N ALA A 313 5.12 8.93 -17.49
CA ALA A 313 6.31 9.58 -18.06
C ALA A 313 6.03 11.04 -18.46
N LYS A 314 4.89 11.31 -19.12
CA LYS A 314 4.46 12.67 -19.50
C LYS A 314 4.16 13.54 -18.28
N GLU A 315 3.44 13.02 -17.31
CA GLU A 315 3.10 13.70 -16.06
C GLU A 315 4.36 14.08 -15.28
N THR A 316 5.34 13.16 -15.23
CA THR A 316 6.65 13.43 -14.65
C THR A 316 7.38 14.54 -15.42
N ALA A 317 7.34 14.50 -16.75
CA ALA A 317 7.97 15.54 -17.57
C ALA A 317 7.37 16.93 -17.33
N ILE A 318 6.05 17.02 -17.24
CA ILE A 318 5.33 18.26 -16.91
C ILE A 318 5.70 18.76 -15.51
N ALA A 319 5.79 17.85 -14.53
CA ALA A 319 6.11 18.21 -13.16
C ALA A 319 7.56 18.70 -12.99
N VAL A 320 8.50 18.20 -13.79
CA VAL A 320 9.90 18.64 -13.73
C VAL A 320 10.11 19.95 -14.51
N GLU A 321 9.45 20.11 -15.66
CA GLU A 321 9.54 21.32 -16.48
C GLU A 321 8.17 21.75 -17.04
N PRO A 322 7.39 22.55 -16.30
CA PRO A 322 6.06 22.98 -16.73
C PRO A 322 6.07 23.89 -17.96
N SER A 323 7.22 24.51 -18.22
CA SER A 323 7.45 25.43 -19.34
C SER A 323 7.72 24.72 -20.69
N GLY A 324 7.79 23.38 -20.71
CA GLY A 324 7.99 22.57 -21.93
C GLY A 324 9.40 22.66 -22.55
N GLY A 325 10.43 22.92 -21.73
CA GLY A 325 11.63 23.62 -22.16
C GLY A 325 12.92 22.82 -22.34
N ILE A 326 12.96 21.49 -22.21
CA ILE A 326 14.23 20.75 -22.36
C ILE A 326 14.79 20.87 -23.79
N TYR A 327 13.92 20.82 -24.80
CA TYR A 327 14.31 20.90 -26.20
C TYR A 327 14.55 22.34 -26.70
N ALA A 328 14.31 23.36 -25.85
CA ALA A 328 14.32 24.76 -26.26
C ALA A 328 15.47 25.58 -25.64
N MET A 329 16.44 24.94 -24.98
CA MET A 329 17.64 25.66 -24.52
C MET A 329 18.60 25.89 -25.70
N HIS A 330 18.60 27.10 -26.23
CA HIS A 330 19.65 27.60 -27.11
C HIS A 330 20.93 27.83 -26.30
N PHE A 331 21.78 26.80 -26.21
CA PHE A 331 23.12 26.92 -25.63
C PHE A 331 24.05 27.69 -26.58
N SER A 332 24.96 28.49 -25.99
CA SER A 332 26.07 29.07 -26.73
C SER A 332 26.90 27.98 -27.42
N HIS A 333 27.20 28.18 -28.71
CA HIS A 333 27.78 27.18 -29.63
C HIS A 333 29.22 26.70 -29.33
N VAL A 334 29.73 26.86 -28.10
CA VAL A 334 31.14 26.61 -27.77
C VAL A 334 31.26 25.82 -26.47
N PHE A 335 31.97 24.69 -26.51
CA PHE A 335 32.39 23.96 -25.32
C PHE A 335 33.32 24.84 -24.47
N GLN A 336 32.95 25.09 -23.22
CA GLN A 336 33.72 25.93 -22.31
C GLN A 336 34.88 25.17 -21.63
N ARG A 337 34.73 23.85 -21.43
CA ARG A 337 35.77 23.00 -20.85
C ARG A 337 36.12 21.87 -21.81
N ARG A 338 37.42 21.70 -22.08
CA ARG A 338 37.92 20.64 -22.97
C ARG A 338 37.95 19.25 -22.33
N ARG A 339 38.08 19.17 -21.02
CA ARG A 339 38.08 17.91 -20.27
C ARG A 339 37.36 18.11 -18.96
N VAL A 340 36.41 17.23 -18.66
CA VAL A 340 35.61 17.23 -17.44
C VAL A 340 35.62 15.83 -16.87
N LYS A 341 35.94 15.71 -15.57
CA LYS A 341 35.86 14.46 -14.83
C LYS A 341 34.89 14.66 -13.67
N VAL A 342 33.89 13.78 -13.56
CA VAL A 342 32.92 13.78 -12.47
C VAL A 342 32.92 12.41 -11.81
N GLU A 343 33.14 12.38 -10.50
CA GLU A 343 33.06 11.19 -9.67
C GLU A 343 32.02 11.44 -8.57
N LEU A 344 31.09 10.51 -8.40
CA LEU A 344 30.01 10.61 -7.43
C LEU A 344 30.04 9.44 -6.44
N PRO A 345 29.73 9.67 -5.15
CA PRO A 345 29.58 8.61 -4.17
C PRO A 345 28.42 7.67 -4.56
N ALA A 346 28.43 6.46 -4.00
CA ALA A 346 27.24 5.62 -4.02
C ALA A 346 26.22 6.14 -2.98
N ARG A 347 25.01 5.57 -2.96
CA ARG A 347 24.00 5.91 -1.94
C ARG A 347 23.41 4.67 -1.29
N VAL A 348 23.14 4.76 0.01
CA VAL A 348 22.33 3.78 0.74
C VAL A 348 21.05 4.45 1.25
N ASP A 349 19.91 3.77 1.09
CA ASP A 349 18.62 4.21 1.59
C ASP A 349 18.30 3.53 2.92
N PHE A 350 17.88 4.34 3.90
CA PHE A 350 17.49 3.87 5.22
C PHE A 350 15.99 3.65 5.32
N ALA A 351 15.20 4.64 4.89
CA ALA A 351 13.74 4.62 4.97
C ALA A 351 13.12 5.55 3.92
N GLY A 352 11.85 5.32 3.59
CA GLY A 352 11.07 6.18 2.71
C GLY A 352 11.10 5.84 1.22
N GLY A 353 11.88 4.84 0.80
CA GLY A 353 11.90 4.38 -0.60
C GLY A 353 10.50 4.08 -1.14
N TRP A 354 10.31 4.23 -2.46
CA TRP A 354 9.02 4.22 -3.18
C TRP A 354 8.21 5.49 -3.07
N SER A 355 8.34 6.26 -1.98
CA SER A 355 7.66 7.57 -1.87
C SER A 355 8.28 8.64 -2.79
N ASP A 356 9.44 8.36 -3.38
CA ASP A 356 10.13 9.21 -4.35
C ASP A 356 9.75 8.90 -5.81
N THR A 357 9.00 7.83 -6.04
CA THR A 357 8.76 7.29 -7.38
C THR A 357 7.46 7.84 -7.98
N PRO A 358 7.46 8.35 -9.22
CA PRO A 358 6.22 8.68 -9.92
C PRO A 358 5.32 7.45 -10.11
N PRO A 359 3.99 7.58 -9.96
CA PRO A 359 3.24 8.82 -9.76
C PRO A 359 3.06 9.22 -8.30
N TRP A 360 3.49 8.42 -7.31
CA TRP A 360 3.37 8.79 -5.89
C TRP A 360 3.94 10.17 -5.64
N SER A 361 5.19 10.41 -6.05
CA SER A 361 5.89 11.68 -5.82
C SER A 361 5.24 12.88 -6.53
N LEU A 362 4.33 12.64 -7.48
CA LEU A 362 3.60 13.67 -8.21
C LEU A 362 2.25 14.00 -7.56
N GLU A 363 1.68 13.07 -6.80
CA GLU A 363 0.34 13.17 -6.22
C GLU A 363 0.34 13.30 -4.69
N GLN A 364 1.40 12.83 -4.02
CA GLN A 364 1.52 12.73 -2.58
C GLN A 364 2.90 13.22 -2.14
N LEU A 365 3.01 13.60 -0.87
CA LEU A 365 4.29 13.94 -0.28
C LEU A 365 5.18 12.70 -0.20
N GLY A 366 6.40 12.83 -0.71
CA GLY A 366 7.47 11.83 -0.58
C GLY A 366 8.50 12.27 0.44
N THR A 367 9.12 11.32 1.14
CA THR A 367 10.25 11.60 2.05
C THR A 367 11.17 10.41 2.06
N VAL A 368 12.47 10.65 1.79
CA VAL A 368 13.49 9.61 1.81
C VAL A 368 14.65 10.04 2.70
N LEU A 369 15.02 9.17 3.62
CA LEU A 369 16.20 9.30 4.46
C LEU A 369 17.30 8.40 3.87
N ASN A 370 18.39 9.00 3.39
CA ASN A 370 19.50 8.29 2.77
C ASN A 370 20.86 8.88 3.13
N MET A 371 21.93 8.20 2.71
CA MET A 371 23.31 8.59 2.96
C MET A 371 24.15 8.44 1.70
N ALA A 372 24.91 9.48 1.35
CA ALA A 372 25.96 9.42 0.36
C ALA A 372 27.18 8.71 0.97
N ILE A 373 27.68 7.66 0.31
CA ILE A 373 28.75 6.82 0.82
C ILE A 373 29.91 6.67 -0.18
N LEU A 374 31.11 6.71 0.36
CA LEU A 374 32.30 6.21 -0.31
C LEU A 374 32.46 4.72 0.04
N LEU A 375 32.90 3.93 -0.92
CA LEU A 375 33.19 2.51 -0.73
C LEU A 375 34.70 2.31 -0.89
N GLU A 376 35.33 1.65 0.07
CA GLU A 376 36.79 1.46 0.11
C GLU A 376 37.56 2.78 -0.07
N GLY A 377 37.00 3.88 0.46
CA GLY A 377 37.62 5.21 0.43
C GLY A 377 37.49 5.98 -0.89
N CYS A 378 36.75 5.48 -1.88
CA CYS A 378 36.56 6.18 -3.16
C CYS A 378 35.09 6.31 -3.60
N ALA A 379 34.84 7.31 -4.45
CA ALA A 379 33.60 7.47 -5.18
C ALA A 379 33.58 6.48 -6.35
N PRO A 380 32.72 5.44 -6.35
CA PRO A 380 32.88 4.32 -7.26
C PRO A 380 32.34 4.58 -8.67
N ILE A 381 31.53 5.63 -8.87
CA ILE A 381 30.79 5.88 -10.11
C ILE A 381 31.27 7.18 -10.71
N GLY A 382 31.58 7.18 -12.00
CA GLY A 382 32.07 8.38 -12.64
C GLY A 382 32.08 8.38 -14.16
N VAL A 383 32.42 9.54 -14.68
CA VAL A 383 32.54 9.82 -16.10
C VAL A 383 33.70 10.75 -16.37
N GLU A 384 34.31 10.56 -17.52
CA GLU A 384 35.25 11.48 -18.12
C GLU A 384 34.75 11.87 -19.50
N LEU A 385 34.58 13.18 -19.72
CA LEU A 385 34.19 13.77 -20.99
C LEU A 385 35.36 14.60 -21.53
N GLU A 386 35.77 14.31 -22.75
CA GLU A 386 36.83 15.03 -23.47
C GLU A 386 36.31 15.56 -24.81
N VAL A 387 36.58 16.84 -25.09
CA VAL A 387 36.28 17.48 -26.36
C VAL A 387 37.39 17.14 -27.35
N THR A 388 37.02 16.56 -28.47
CA THR A 388 37.94 16.07 -29.51
C THR A 388 37.91 16.97 -30.75
N GLY A 389 38.96 16.91 -31.57
CA GLY A 389 39.01 17.64 -32.85
C GLY A 389 38.22 17.00 -33.99
N GLY A 390 37.56 15.84 -33.76
CA GLY A 390 36.73 15.15 -34.74
C GLY A 390 35.29 15.66 -34.76
N THR A 391 34.36 14.87 -35.29
CA THR A 391 32.91 15.12 -35.24
C THR A 391 32.18 13.93 -34.61
N GLY A 392 31.00 14.18 -34.05
CA GLY A 392 30.17 13.14 -33.44
C GLY A 392 30.54 12.77 -31.99
N VAL A 393 30.10 11.60 -31.54
CA VAL A 393 30.18 11.17 -30.14
C VAL A 393 30.80 9.77 -30.06
N CYS A 394 31.89 9.62 -29.33
CA CYS A 394 32.43 8.31 -28.96
C CYS A 394 32.14 8.01 -27.49
N ILE A 395 31.61 6.83 -27.20
CA ILE A 395 31.21 6.39 -25.86
C ILE A 395 31.91 5.07 -25.55
N ALA A 396 32.49 4.96 -24.36
CA ALA A 396 33.07 3.72 -23.84
C ALA A 396 32.67 3.49 -22.37
N ASP A 397 32.58 2.22 -21.98
CA ASP A 397 32.38 1.80 -20.59
C ASP A 397 33.55 0.95 -20.06
N ASP A 398 33.53 0.70 -18.76
CA ASP A 398 34.49 -0.14 -18.03
C ASP A 398 34.34 -1.65 -18.31
N ALA A 399 33.26 -2.05 -18.98
CA ALA A 399 33.05 -3.42 -19.47
C ALA A 399 33.68 -3.66 -20.86
N GLY A 400 34.33 -2.63 -21.44
CA GLY A 400 35.02 -2.74 -22.72
C GLY A 400 34.12 -2.53 -23.94
N HIS A 401 32.86 -2.12 -23.76
CA HIS A 401 32.03 -1.70 -24.87
C HIS A 401 32.53 -0.35 -25.39
N HIS A 402 32.38 -0.14 -26.70
CA HIS A 402 32.76 1.10 -27.36
C HIS A 402 31.91 1.34 -28.61
N ILE A 403 31.41 2.57 -28.77
CA ILE A 403 30.70 3.01 -29.98
C ILE A 403 31.12 4.43 -30.36
N CYS A 404 31.23 4.71 -31.67
CA CYS A 404 31.39 6.07 -32.19
C CYS A 404 30.27 6.37 -33.18
N ILE A 405 29.51 7.42 -32.88
CA ILE A 405 28.35 7.89 -33.63
C ILE A 405 28.77 9.18 -34.34
N LYS A 406 29.03 9.08 -35.64
CA LYS A 406 29.52 10.23 -36.44
C LYS A 406 28.42 11.23 -36.78
N ASP A 407 27.21 10.74 -36.99
CA ASP A 407 26.04 11.55 -37.33
C ASP A 407 25.18 11.76 -36.08
N PRO A 408 25.12 12.98 -35.50
CA PRO A 408 24.27 13.28 -34.36
C PRO A 408 22.78 13.02 -34.62
N ALA A 409 22.32 12.99 -35.88
CA ALA A 409 20.93 12.65 -36.20
C ALA A 409 20.54 11.23 -35.74
N MET A 410 21.51 10.33 -35.54
CA MET A 410 21.30 9.00 -34.98
C MET A 410 21.05 9.00 -33.46
N LEU A 411 21.21 10.15 -32.78
CA LEU A 411 20.93 10.33 -31.36
C LEU A 411 19.48 10.78 -31.13
N HIS A 412 18.52 9.92 -31.50
CA HIS A 412 17.11 10.15 -31.21
C HIS A 412 16.48 8.90 -30.57
N PRO A 413 15.60 9.06 -29.57
CA PRO A 413 14.82 7.96 -29.02
C PRO A 413 13.74 7.51 -30.02
N PRO A 414 13.19 6.29 -29.88
CA PRO A 414 13.45 5.30 -28.82
C PRO A 414 14.74 4.50 -29.06
N TYR A 415 15.41 4.13 -27.96
CA TYR A 415 16.57 3.23 -27.99
C TYR A 415 16.16 1.82 -27.58
N GLU A 416 16.78 0.80 -28.17
CA GLU A 416 16.57 -0.60 -27.81
C GLU A 416 16.93 -0.86 -26.34
N HIS A 417 16.17 -1.72 -25.66
CA HIS A 417 16.43 -2.07 -24.25
C HIS A 417 17.82 -2.70 -24.03
N ALA A 418 18.36 -3.39 -25.04
CA ALA A 418 19.65 -4.04 -25.00
C ALA A 418 20.84 -3.09 -25.30
N ASP A 419 20.58 -1.83 -25.68
CA ASP A 419 21.64 -0.88 -25.98
C ASP A 419 22.47 -0.54 -24.73
N PRO A 420 23.77 -0.91 -24.68
CA PRO A 420 24.61 -0.69 -23.51
C PRO A 420 24.84 0.79 -23.20
N PHE A 421 24.65 1.67 -24.19
CA PHE A 421 24.84 3.12 -24.06
C PHE A 421 23.54 3.90 -24.05
N ARG A 422 22.39 3.23 -23.90
CA ARG A 422 21.07 3.86 -23.82
C ARG A 422 21.03 5.02 -22.82
N LEU A 423 21.63 4.84 -21.64
CA LEU A 423 21.72 5.87 -20.60
C LEU A 423 22.47 7.12 -21.07
N VAL A 424 23.66 6.95 -21.65
CA VAL A 424 24.48 8.07 -22.11
C VAL A 424 23.81 8.77 -23.30
N LYS A 425 23.22 8.02 -24.23
CA LYS A 425 22.46 8.58 -25.36
C LYS A 425 21.25 9.38 -24.88
N SER A 426 20.47 8.85 -23.93
CA SER A 426 19.36 9.59 -23.33
C SER A 426 19.83 10.86 -22.59
N ALA A 427 20.99 10.84 -21.93
CA ALA A 427 21.59 12.04 -21.35
C ALA A 427 21.92 13.11 -22.40
N LEU A 428 22.46 12.72 -23.55
CA LEU A 428 22.72 13.65 -24.66
C LEU A 428 21.43 14.29 -25.20
N VAL A 429 20.33 13.54 -25.24
CA VAL A 429 19.02 14.05 -25.67
C VAL A 429 18.44 15.01 -24.63
N VAL A 430 18.37 14.62 -23.36
CA VAL A 430 17.77 15.43 -22.28
C VAL A 430 18.61 16.67 -21.96
N THR A 431 19.92 16.65 -22.20
CA THR A 431 20.74 17.87 -22.06
C THR A 431 20.67 18.79 -23.29
N GLY A 432 19.96 18.39 -24.35
CA GLY A 432 19.88 19.13 -25.61
C GLY A 432 21.14 19.03 -26.49
N LEU A 433 22.19 18.35 -26.02
CA LEU A 433 23.46 18.25 -26.74
C LEU A 433 23.33 17.45 -28.04
N ALA A 434 22.46 16.43 -28.07
CA ALA A 434 22.16 15.63 -29.26
C ALA A 434 21.59 16.46 -30.42
N SER A 435 20.79 17.49 -30.12
CA SER A 435 20.19 18.39 -31.11
C SER A 435 21.08 19.59 -31.45
N SER A 436 22.25 19.72 -30.81
CA SER A 436 23.16 20.84 -31.04
C SER A 436 23.91 20.69 -32.37
N THR A 437 24.08 21.80 -33.09
CA THR A 437 24.97 21.85 -34.26
C THR A 437 26.45 21.72 -33.89
N ASN A 438 26.80 21.86 -32.60
CA ASN A 438 28.18 21.80 -32.11
C ASN A 438 28.84 20.46 -32.43
N LEU A 439 28.09 19.35 -32.34
CA LEU A 439 28.61 18.00 -32.61
C LEU A 439 28.98 17.77 -34.09
N LEU A 440 28.53 18.64 -35.01
CA LEU A 440 28.89 18.62 -36.43
C LEU A 440 30.29 19.21 -36.69
N CYS A 441 30.80 20.04 -35.78
CA CYS A 441 32.08 20.71 -35.92
C CYS A 441 33.08 20.31 -34.83
N THR A 442 32.62 19.72 -33.73
CA THR A 442 33.45 19.35 -32.57
C THR A 442 32.89 18.11 -31.91
N GLY A 443 33.65 17.03 -31.92
CA GLY A 443 33.25 15.74 -31.37
C GLY A 443 33.57 15.62 -29.89
N ILE A 444 32.95 14.67 -29.21
CA ILE A 444 33.20 14.37 -27.79
C ILE A 444 33.52 12.89 -27.58
N SER A 445 34.37 12.60 -26.60
CA SER A 445 34.62 11.26 -26.08
C SER A 445 34.12 11.19 -24.64
N ILE A 446 33.27 10.21 -24.35
CA ILE A 446 32.69 9.96 -23.03
C ILE A 446 33.15 8.58 -22.58
N LYS A 447 33.82 8.51 -21.44
CA LYS A 447 34.21 7.26 -20.78
C LYS A 447 33.50 7.17 -19.45
N THR A 448 32.79 6.07 -19.21
CA THR A 448 32.01 5.84 -17.99
C THR A 448 32.56 4.64 -17.23
N TRP A 449 32.43 4.67 -15.89
CA TRP A 449 32.76 3.54 -15.03
C TRP A 449 31.83 3.46 -13.83
N ALA A 450 31.64 2.25 -13.33
CA ALA A 450 30.98 1.96 -12.08
C ALA A 450 31.71 0.79 -11.39
N ASN A 451 32.56 1.11 -10.41
CA ASN A 451 33.34 0.15 -9.62
C ASN A 451 32.49 -0.56 -8.55
N VAL A 452 31.23 -0.84 -8.87
CA VAL A 452 30.28 -1.61 -8.08
C VAL A 452 29.49 -2.53 -9.02
N PRO A 453 29.08 -3.73 -8.59
CA PRO A 453 28.28 -4.62 -9.41
C PRO A 453 27.03 -3.93 -9.96
N ARG A 454 26.73 -4.11 -11.25
CA ARG A 454 25.43 -3.68 -11.82
C ARG A 454 24.31 -4.40 -11.06
N GLY A 455 23.20 -3.72 -10.78
CA GLY A 455 22.11 -4.28 -9.97
C GLY A 455 22.48 -4.52 -8.50
N SER A 456 23.47 -3.80 -7.98
CA SER A 456 23.88 -3.80 -6.57
C SER A 456 22.85 -3.21 -5.60
N GLY A 457 21.81 -2.56 -6.10
CA GLY A 457 20.83 -1.85 -5.27
C GLY A 457 21.31 -0.47 -4.79
N LEU A 458 22.53 -0.05 -5.12
CA LEU A 458 23.16 1.23 -4.73
C LEU A 458 22.79 2.44 -5.62
N GLY A 459 21.81 2.30 -6.51
CA GLY A 459 21.36 3.38 -7.41
C GLY A 459 22.35 3.70 -8.53
N THR A 460 23.22 2.73 -8.86
CA THR A 460 24.34 2.91 -9.80
C THR A 460 23.94 3.55 -11.13
N SER A 461 22.81 3.15 -11.70
CA SER A 461 22.34 3.68 -12.99
C SER A 461 21.96 5.15 -12.90
N SER A 462 21.11 5.55 -11.95
CA SER A 462 20.68 6.95 -11.80
C SER A 462 21.84 7.86 -11.37
N ILE A 463 22.78 7.34 -10.57
CA ILE A 463 24.00 8.07 -10.18
C ILE A 463 24.93 8.24 -11.39
N LEU A 464 25.09 7.22 -12.23
CA LEU A 464 25.88 7.34 -13.46
C LEU A 464 25.24 8.35 -14.42
N ALA A 465 23.91 8.33 -14.54
CA ALA A 465 23.17 9.35 -15.29
C ALA A 465 23.43 10.75 -14.75
N ALA A 466 23.40 10.94 -13.43
CA ALA A 466 23.72 12.21 -12.79
C ALA A 466 25.16 12.66 -13.08
N ALA A 467 26.14 11.75 -13.04
CA ALA A 467 27.52 12.06 -13.38
C ALA A 467 27.67 12.51 -14.84
N VAL A 468 27.05 11.79 -15.78
CA VAL A 468 27.07 12.11 -17.22
C VAL A 468 26.41 13.47 -17.50
N VAL A 469 25.22 13.70 -16.95
CA VAL A 469 24.49 14.98 -17.11
C VAL A 469 25.31 16.14 -16.54
N ARG A 470 25.87 16.00 -15.34
CA ARG A 470 26.74 17.02 -14.73
C ARG A 470 27.98 17.28 -15.59
N ALA A 471 28.63 16.25 -16.12
CA ALA A 471 29.79 16.41 -16.98
C ALA A 471 29.44 17.15 -18.29
N ILE A 472 28.28 16.88 -18.88
CA ILE A 472 27.78 17.59 -20.06
C ILE A 472 27.52 19.06 -19.73
N TYR A 473 26.78 19.36 -18.65
CA TYR A 473 26.51 20.75 -18.24
C TYR A 473 27.80 21.54 -17.97
N GLN A 474 28.78 20.96 -17.28
CA GLN A 474 30.08 21.60 -17.09
C GLN A 474 30.86 21.80 -18.40
N ALA A 475 30.76 20.87 -19.35
CA ALA A 475 31.44 20.97 -20.64
C ALA A 475 30.87 22.10 -21.51
N ILE A 476 29.54 22.27 -21.53
CA ILE A 476 28.84 23.30 -22.32
C ILE A 476 28.66 24.62 -21.56
N GLY A 477 29.00 24.66 -20.26
CA GLY A 477 28.82 25.85 -19.42
C GLY A 477 27.37 26.14 -19.03
N ALA A 478 26.55 25.10 -18.94
CA ALA A 478 25.19 25.17 -18.39
C ALA A 478 25.20 25.09 -16.86
N ASP A 479 24.06 25.37 -16.23
CA ASP A 479 23.87 25.24 -14.79
C ASP A 479 23.95 23.76 -14.36
N ASP A 480 25.01 23.40 -13.64
CA ASP A 480 25.29 22.05 -13.15
C ASP A 480 24.87 21.84 -11.68
N ALA A 481 24.06 22.75 -11.13
CA ALA A 481 23.48 22.62 -9.80
C ALA A 481 22.79 21.26 -9.62
N SER A 482 22.93 20.68 -8.42
CA SER A 482 22.40 19.35 -8.09
C SER A 482 20.90 19.22 -8.37
N GLU A 483 20.12 20.27 -8.16
CA GLU A 483 18.68 20.30 -8.48
C GLU A 483 18.43 20.12 -9.99
N LYS A 484 19.12 20.88 -10.85
CA LYS A 484 18.99 20.77 -12.31
C LYS A 484 19.43 19.42 -12.83
N VAL A 485 20.56 18.91 -12.33
CA VAL A 485 21.05 17.57 -12.68
C VAL A 485 20.03 16.51 -12.26
N SER A 486 19.47 16.60 -11.05
CA SER A 486 18.48 15.65 -10.55
C SER A 486 17.20 15.62 -11.40
N SER A 487 16.71 16.80 -11.78
CA SER A 487 15.56 16.98 -12.67
C SER A 487 15.80 16.34 -14.05
N ALA A 488 16.95 16.61 -14.67
CA ALA A 488 17.32 16.01 -15.94
C ALA A 488 17.45 14.47 -15.86
N VAL A 489 17.96 13.92 -14.76
CA VAL A 489 18.00 12.46 -14.56
C VAL A 489 16.60 11.87 -14.46
N LEU A 490 15.68 12.51 -13.73
CA LEU A 490 14.30 12.02 -13.61
C LEU A 490 13.63 11.92 -14.99
N LEU A 491 13.84 12.91 -15.85
CA LEU A 491 13.36 12.94 -17.24
C LEU A 491 14.01 11.86 -18.10
N LEU A 492 15.32 11.69 -17.96
CA LEU A 492 16.11 10.67 -18.65
C LEU A 492 15.59 9.27 -18.33
N GLU A 493 15.28 8.97 -17.08
CA GLU A 493 14.76 7.65 -16.68
C GLU A 493 13.37 7.35 -17.24
N GLN A 494 12.51 8.36 -17.36
CA GLN A 494 11.23 8.22 -18.06
C GLN A 494 11.46 7.95 -19.55
N LEU A 495 12.40 8.66 -20.18
CA LEU A 495 12.75 8.45 -21.60
C LEU A 495 13.31 7.04 -21.85
N MET A 496 14.06 6.49 -20.90
CA MET A 496 14.58 5.12 -20.96
C MET A 496 13.52 4.05 -20.70
N GLY A 497 12.32 4.44 -20.23
CA GLY A 497 11.29 3.51 -19.76
C GLY A 497 11.70 2.74 -18.51
N THR A 498 12.71 3.21 -17.77
CA THR A 498 13.08 2.62 -16.47
C THR A 498 12.24 3.16 -15.34
N GLY A 499 11.67 4.36 -15.46
CA GLY A 499 10.61 4.88 -14.58
C GLY A 499 11.00 5.09 -13.11
N GLY A 500 12.29 5.29 -12.81
CA GLY A 500 12.77 5.44 -11.44
C GLY A 500 12.34 6.76 -10.79
N GLY A 501 12.57 6.83 -9.47
CA GLY A 501 12.29 8.00 -8.65
C GLY A 501 13.47 8.97 -8.56
N TRP A 502 13.37 9.94 -7.65
CA TRP A 502 14.42 10.95 -7.47
C TRP A 502 15.48 10.60 -6.42
N GLN A 503 15.30 9.55 -5.62
CA GLN A 503 16.15 9.32 -4.45
C GLN A 503 17.61 8.99 -4.78
N ASP A 504 17.87 8.32 -5.90
CA ASP A 504 19.18 7.75 -6.22
C ASP A 504 20.17 8.85 -6.61
N GLN A 505 19.78 9.68 -7.57
CA GLN A 505 20.53 10.85 -8.00
C GLN A 505 20.67 11.87 -6.89
N VAL A 506 19.60 12.19 -6.14
CA VAL A 506 19.70 13.09 -4.98
C VAL A 506 20.63 12.49 -3.93
N GLY A 507 20.54 11.18 -3.71
CA GLY A 507 21.36 10.42 -2.77
C GLY A 507 22.86 10.57 -3.00
N ALA A 508 23.30 10.71 -4.24
CA ALA A 508 24.72 10.90 -4.58
C ALA A 508 25.13 12.35 -4.84
N LEU A 509 24.21 13.21 -5.32
CA LEU A 509 24.50 14.60 -5.68
C LEU A 509 24.67 15.51 -4.45
N TYR A 510 24.06 15.15 -3.33
CA TYR A 510 24.18 15.87 -2.07
C TYR A 510 24.96 15.01 -1.06
N PRO A 511 25.94 15.58 -0.35
CA PRO A 511 26.76 14.82 0.59
C PRO A 511 25.99 14.43 1.85
N GLY A 512 26.64 13.62 2.68
CA GLY A 512 26.21 13.31 4.04
C GLY A 512 24.97 12.43 4.13
N ILE A 513 24.47 12.34 5.36
CA ILE A 513 23.14 11.85 5.68
C ILE A 513 22.16 12.99 5.46
N LYS A 514 21.04 12.71 4.80
CA LYS A 514 20.05 13.71 4.45
C LYS A 514 18.65 13.11 4.43
N CYS A 515 17.70 13.97 4.77
CA CYS A 515 16.28 13.71 4.61
C CYS A 515 15.77 14.60 3.49
N THR A 516 15.35 14.00 2.39
CA THR A 516 14.80 14.74 1.25
C THR A 516 13.29 14.57 1.23
N SER A 517 12.57 15.68 1.15
CA SER A 517 11.12 15.68 0.99
C SER A 517 10.73 16.23 -0.38
N GLY A 518 9.90 15.48 -1.10
CA GLY A 518 9.30 15.89 -2.36
C GLY A 518 7.85 16.29 -2.15
N SER A 519 7.50 17.52 -2.55
CA SER A 519 6.13 18.01 -2.46
C SER A 519 5.49 18.09 -3.85
N PRO A 520 4.27 17.56 -4.03
CA PRO A 520 3.52 17.74 -5.28
C PRO A 520 3.10 19.21 -5.44
N GLY A 521 2.99 19.66 -6.69
CA GLY A 521 2.63 21.04 -7.01
C GLY A 521 2.71 21.31 -8.52
N ASN A 522 2.67 22.58 -8.91
CA ASN A 522 2.89 22.97 -10.33
C ASN A 522 4.24 22.48 -10.86
N SER A 523 5.23 22.36 -9.98
CA SER A 523 6.50 21.66 -10.23
C SER A 523 6.85 20.79 -9.04
N LEU A 524 7.50 19.65 -9.29
CA LEU A 524 8.06 18.81 -8.25
C LEU A 524 9.18 19.59 -7.55
N SER A 525 8.95 19.97 -6.29
CA SER A 525 9.94 20.67 -5.47
C SER A 525 10.57 19.70 -4.48
N LEU A 526 11.90 19.59 -4.55
CA LEU A 526 12.68 18.74 -3.65
C LEU A 526 13.36 19.61 -2.59
N LYS A 527 13.07 19.35 -1.33
CA LYS A 527 13.75 19.97 -0.18
C LYS A 527 14.73 18.97 0.41
N VAL A 528 16.02 19.23 0.25
CA VAL A 528 17.09 18.38 0.80
C VAL A 528 17.59 18.97 2.12
N GLU A 529 17.38 18.26 3.23
CA GLU A 529 17.79 18.70 4.57
C GLU A 529 18.91 17.80 5.09
N PRO A 530 20.10 18.34 5.41
CA PRO A 530 21.19 17.55 5.97
C PRO A 530 20.84 17.11 7.41
N VAL A 531 21.20 15.88 7.75
CA VAL A 531 21.02 15.31 9.09
C VAL A 531 22.35 15.37 9.82
N SER A 532 22.44 16.24 10.82
CA SER A 532 23.69 16.47 11.56
C SER A 532 23.80 15.50 12.74
N LEU A 533 24.87 14.71 12.77
CA LEU A 533 25.17 13.82 13.90
C LEU A 533 26.14 14.50 14.87
N CYS A 534 25.93 14.32 16.17
CA CYS A 534 26.96 14.68 17.14
C CYS A 534 28.18 13.76 16.99
N PRO A 535 29.40 14.19 17.39
CA PRO A 535 30.62 13.39 17.19
C PRO A 535 30.60 12.02 17.86
N GLN A 536 29.85 11.87 18.95
CA GLN A 536 29.68 10.58 19.65
C GLN A 536 28.81 9.63 18.82
N THR A 537 27.61 10.07 18.42
CA THR A 537 26.70 9.30 17.56
C THR A 537 27.37 8.91 16.25
N ARG A 538 28.13 9.82 15.63
CA ARG A 538 28.87 9.52 14.40
C ARG A 538 29.85 8.36 14.58
N ARG A 539 30.69 8.41 15.62
CA ARG A 539 31.65 7.33 15.91
C ARG A 539 30.96 6.02 16.22
N GLU A 540 29.84 6.08 16.93
CA GLU A 540 29.07 4.89 17.27
C GLU A 540 28.41 4.28 16.02
N LEU A 541 27.87 5.10 15.12
CA LEU A 541 27.33 4.68 13.83
C LEU A 541 28.42 4.03 12.97
N GLU A 542 29.59 4.65 12.84
CA GLU A 542 30.74 4.12 12.08
C GLU A 542 31.22 2.75 12.61
N LYS A 543 31.09 2.51 13.92
CA LYS A 543 31.46 1.23 14.56
C LYS A 543 30.40 0.14 14.38
N ARG A 544 29.12 0.51 14.34
CA ARG A 544 27.98 -0.43 14.39
C ARG A 544 27.30 -0.69 13.05
N LEU A 545 27.32 0.28 12.13
CA LEU A 545 26.73 0.14 10.80
C LEU A 545 27.66 -0.68 9.90
N ILE A 546 27.15 -1.80 9.40
CA ILE A 546 27.86 -2.69 8.50
C ILE A 546 27.16 -2.68 7.15
N ILE A 547 27.95 -2.48 6.09
CA ILE A 547 27.52 -2.53 4.70
C ILE A 547 28.16 -3.76 4.05
N PHE A 548 27.36 -4.56 3.36
CA PHE A 548 27.84 -5.81 2.76
C PHE A 548 27.15 -6.09 1.44
N PHE A 549 27.77 -6.89 0.58
CA PHE A 549 27.22 -7.37 -0.68
C PHE A 549 26.91 -8.86 -0.58
N THR A 550 25.65 -9.21 -0.84
CA THR A 550 25.12 -10.59 -0.73
C THR A 550 25.73 -11.57 -1.74
N GLY A 551 26.43 -11.07 -2.78
CA GLY A 551 26.90 -11.90 -3.89
C GLY A 551 25.85 -12.11 -4.99
N GLN A 552 24.61 -11.69 -4.76
CA GLN A 552 23.50 -11.83 -5.69
C GLN A 552 23.19 -10.50 -6.38
N VAL A 553 22.70 -10.55 -7.61
CA VAL A 553 22.28 -9.38 -8.38
C VAL A 553 20.86 -9.59 -8.89
N ARG A 554 19.99 -8.60 -8.69
CA ARG A 554 18.63 -8.58 -9.24
C ARG A 554 18.37 -7.23 -9.90
N LEU A 555 17.78 -7.25 -11.09
CA LEU A 555 17.33 -6.04 -11.76
C LEU A 555 15.99 -5.57 -11.18
N ALA A 556 15.91 -4.31 -10.77
CA ALA A 556 14.74 -3.71 -10.10
C ALA A 556 13.49 -3.52 -10.99
N HIS A 557 13.61 -3.63 -12.32
CA HIS A 557 12.56 -3.24 -13.27
C HIS A 557 11.20 -3.94 -13.05
N ASN A 558 11.19 -5.22 -12.69
CA ASN A 558 9.95 -5.96 -12.44
C ASN A 558 9.24 -5.52 -11.15
N VAL A 559 10.01 -5.08 -10.15
CA VAL A 559 9.49 -4.61 -8.86
C VAL A 559 8.80 -3.26 -9.05
N LEU A 560 9.48 -2.33 -9.71
CA LEU A 560 8.95 -1.01 -10.01
C LEU A 560 7.61 -1.11 -10.76
N ARG A 561 7.54 -1.95 -11.79
CA ARG A 561 6.30 -2.10 -12.56
C ARG A 561 5.14 -2.58 -11.68
N THR A 562 5.42 -3.49 -10.76
CA THR A 562 4.42 -4.04 -9.82
C THR A 562 3.93 -2.98 -8.84
N VAL A 563 4.86 -2.24 -8.21
CA VAL A 563 4.53 -1.21 -7.21
C VAL A 563 3.77 -0.04 -7.85
N VAL A 564 4.22 0.46 -8.99
CA VAL A 564 3.55 1.56 -9.71
C VAL A 564 2.15 1.15 -10.18
N ARG A 565 1.99 -0.07 -10.72
CA ARG A 565 0.68 -0.58 -11.11
C ARG A 565 -0.28 -0.64 -9.92
N ARG A 566 0.13 -1.25 -8.80
CA ARG A 566 -0.68 -1.32 -7.57
C ARG A 566 -1.04 0.07 -7.06
N TYR A 567 -0.14 1.05 -7.19
CA TYR A 567 -0.41 2.43 -6.77
C TYR A 567 -1.45 3.10 -7.68
N LEU A 568 -1.32 2.94 -9.01
CA LEU A 568 -2.31 3.43 -9.98
C LEU A 568 -3.68 2.77 -9.78
N GLN A 569 -3.69 1.48 -9.44
CA GLN A 569 -4.88 0.72 -9.04
C GLN A 569 -5.44 1.15 -7.69
N ARG A 570 -4.79 2.04 -6.94
CA ARG A 570 -5.24 2.47 -5.61
C ARG A 570 -5.33 1.35 -4.57
N ASP A 571 -4.46 0.34 -4.67
CA ASP A 571 -4.34 -0.72 -3.68
C ASP A 571 -4.17 -0.11 -2.26
N PRO A 572 -5.13 -0.35 -1.34
CA PRO A 572 -5.14 0.28 -0.03
C PRO A 572 -3.97 -0.16 0.85
N VAL A 573 -3.53 -1.41 0.72
CA VAL A 573 -2.40 -1.97 1.47
C VAL A 573 -1.12 -1.28 1.01
N LEU A 574 -0.90 -1.22 -0.30
CA LEU A 574 0.28 -0.56 -0.87
C LEU A 574 0.33 0.93 -0.48
N ILE A 575 -0.79 1.65 -0.59
CA ILE A 575 -0.84 3.08 -0.23
C ILE A 575 -0.50 3.27 1.25
N SER A 576 -1.08 2.45 2.14
CA SER A 576 -0.79 2.51 3.58
C SER A 576 0.69 2.26 3.86
N SER A 577 1.27 1.26 3.20
CA SER A 577 2.67 0.90 3.35
C SER A 577 3.63 2.00 2.90
N ILE A 578 3.39 2.68 1.78
CA ILE A 578 4.23 3.82 1.37
C ILE A 578 4.08 4.99 2.35
N LYS A 579 2.88 5.26 2.91
CA LYS A 579 2.73 6.28 3.98
C LYS A 579 3.54 5.93 5.22
N ASN A 580 3.53 4.66 5.62
CA ASN A 580 4.31 4.20 6.76
C ASN A 580 5.82 4.36 6.50
N LEU A 581 6.29 4.10 5.28
CA LEU A 581 7.69 4.36 4.90
C LEU A 581 8.07 5.84 5.03
N VAL A 582 7.17 6.77 4.65
CA VAL A 582 7.36 8.22 4.85
C VAL A 582 7.46 8.57 6.33
N SER A 583 6.58 8.02 7.17
CA SER A 583 6.64 8.22 8.63
C SER A 583 7.94 7.68 9.22
N LEU A 584 8.37 6.47 8.82
CA LEU A 584 9.62 5.86 9.26
C LEU A 584 10.86 6.66 8.83
N ALA A 585 10.83 7.33 7.68
CA ALA A 585 11.91 8.24 7.28
C ALA A 585 12.06 9.43 8.24
N ASN A 586 10.93 10.01 8.68
CA ASN A 586 10.93 11.10 9.65
C ASN A 586 11.40 10.63 11.04
N TYR A 587 10.89 9.49 11.52
CA TYR A 587 11.35 8.91 12.78
C TYR A 587 12.83 8.51 12.72
N GLY A 588 13.30 8.00 11.58
CA GLY A 588 14.70 7.67 11.36
C GLY A 588 15.61 8.89 11.44
N ARG A 589 15.17 10.04 10.90
CA ARG A 589 15.87 11.31 11.04
C ARG A 589 15.98 11.71 12.51
N GLU A 590 14.84 11.73 13.23
CA GLU A 590 14.79 12.11 14.64
C GLU A 590 15.67 11.21 15.52
N ALA A 591 15.67 9.90 15.27
CA ALA A 591 16.50 8.94 15.98
C ALA A 591 17.99 9.18 15.76
N LEU A 592 18.41 9.49 14.52
CA LEU A 592 19.79 9.83 14.19
C LEU A 592 20.24 11.14 14.84
N GLU A 593 19.43 12.19 14.77
CA GLU A 593 19.72 13.50 15.38
C GLU A 593 19.80 13.42 16.91
N SER A 594 18.98 12.56 17.52
CA SER A 594 18.96 12.33 18.96
C SER A 594 20.00 11.32 19.45
N GLY A 595 20.72 10.64 18.55
CA GLY A 595 21.71 9.61 18.89
C GLY A 595 21.11 8.26 19.34
N HIS A 596 19.82 8.02 19.09
CA HIS A 596 19.14 6.77 19.45
C HIS A 596 19.35 5.67 18.39
N LEU A 597 20.59 5.19 18.23
CA LEU A 597 20.93 4.21 17.21
C LEU A 597 20.21 2.85 17.33
N ASN A 598 19.77 2.48 18.53
CA ASN A 598 18.95 1.27 18.71
C ASN A 598 17.55 1.43 18.11
N GLU A 599 16.95 2.60 18.27
CA GLU A 599 15.66 2.93 17.65
C GLU A 599 15.80 3.03 16.13
N PHE A 600 16.87 3.67 15.65
CA PHE A 600 17.21 3.68 14.22
C PHE A 600 17.35 2.26 13.65
N GLY A 601 18.01 1.34 14.38
CA GLY A 601 18.09 -0.07 14.00
C GLY A 601 16.71 -0.73 13.85
N ARG A 602 15.80 -0.54 14.81
CA ARG A 602 14.42 -1.07 14.74
C ARG A 602 13.65 -0.51 13.55
N ILE A 603 13.80 0.78 13.26
CA ILE A 603 13.19 1.42 12.09
C ILE A 603 13.66 0.75 10.79
N LEU A 604 14.94 0.39 10.66
CA LEU A 604 15.42 -0.33 9.48
C LEU A 604 14.74 -1.70 9.32
N LEU A 605 14.46 -2.40 10.42
CA LEU A 605 13.75 -3.66 10.40
C LEU A 605 12.26 -3.48 10.01
N ASP A 606 11.60 -2.46 10.53
CA ASP A 606 10.21 -2.13 10.14
C ASP A 606 10.12 -1.79 8.65
N VAL A 607 11.07 -1.01 8.14
CA VAL A 607 11.20 -0.72 6.69
C VAL A 607 11.39 -2.02 5.90
N TRP A 608 12.21 -2.95 6.38
CA TRP A 608 12.43 -4.23 5.71
C TRP A 608 11.15 -5.06 5.61
N LEU A 609 10.38 -5.14 6.69
CA LEU A 609 9.09 -5.85 6.70
C LEU A 609 8.09 -5.22 5.72
N ILE A 610 8.03 -3.89 5.65
CA ILE A 610 7.18 -3.20 4.67
C ILE A 610 7.66 -3.47 3.24
N HIS A 611 8.98 -3.48 2.98
CA HIS A 611 9.50 -3.82 1.65
C HIS A 611 9.06 -5.24 1.22
N GLN A 612 9.00 -6.20 2.14
CA GLN A 612 8.50 -7.56 1.87
C GLN A 612 6.98 -7.60 1.60
N GLU A 613 6.20 -6.67 2.19
CA GLU A 613 4.77 -6.50 1.89
C GLU A 613 4.52 -5.86 0.50
N LEU A 614 5.39 -4.93 0.11
CA LEU A 614 5.32 -4.27 -1.21
C LEU A 614 5.74 -5.20 -2.35
N ASP A 615 6.83 -5.95 -2.16
CA ASP A 615 7.31 -7.00 -3.07
C ASP A 615 7.83 -8.20 -2.28
N PRO A 616 7.08 -9.32 -2.23
CA PRO A 616 7.56 -10.56 -1.59
C PRO A 616 8.87 -11.09 -2.17
N PHE A 617 9.18 -10.77 -3.44
CA PHE A 617 10.42 -11.18 -4.08
C PHE A 617 11.61 -10.28 -3.74
N CYS A 618 11.41 -9.23 -2.93
CA CYS A 618 12.51 -8.41 -2.42
C CYS A 618 13.40 -9.18 -1.43
N SER A 619 12.97 -10.35 -0.96
CA SER A 619 13.83 -11.33 -0.26
C SER A 619 13.80 -12.69 -0.96
N ASN A 620 14.69 -13.59 -0.53
CA ASN A 620 14.76 -14.98 -0.94
C ASN A 620 15.41 -15.82 0.17
N GLU A 621 15.44 -17.15 0.00
CA GLU A 621 15.98 -18.07 1.01
C GLU A 621 17.43 -17.76 1.43
N ASP A 622 18.28 -17.31 0.51
CA ASP A 622 19.67 -16.97 0.83
C ASP A 622 19.77 -15.66 1.62
N VAL A 623 19.00 -14.65 1.26
CA VAL A 623 18.91 -13.37 1.99
C VAL A 623 18.35 -13.62 3.39
N ASP A 624 17.27 -14.40 3.50
CA ASP A 624 16.66 -14.76 4.78
C ASP A 624 17.65 -15.57 5.65
N ARG A 625 18.44 -16.46 5.03
CA ARG A 625 19.52 -17.17 5.71
C ARG A 625 20.56 -16.21 6.26
N ILE A 626 21.03 -15.22 5.49
CA ILE A 626 21.99 -14.21 5.97
C ILE A 626 21.42 -13.48 7.19
N PHE A 627 20.21 -12.93 7.07
CA PHE A 627 19.59 -12.18 8.15
C PHE A 627 19.33 -13.01 9.40
N LYS A 628 18.93 -14.28 9.25
CA LYS A 628 18.75 -15.21 10.36
C LYS A 628 20.04 -15.41 11.19
N HIS A 629 21.22 -15.47 10.56
CA HIS A 629 22.49 -15.67 11.27
C HIS A 629 22.96 -14.42 12.02
N VAL A 630 22.64 -13.23 11.52
CA VAL A 630 23.07 -11.97 12.14
C VAL A 630 22.03 -11.36 13.08
N HIS A 631 20.80 -11.90 13.10
CA HIS A 631 19.66 -11.34 13.84
C HIS A 631 19.95 -11.12 15.33
N ALA A 632 20.52 -12.11 16.01
CA ALA A 632 20.81 -12.01 17.45
C ALA A 632 21.83 -10.92 17.81
N TYR A 633 22.64 -10.48 16.84
CA TYR A 633 23.72 -9.51 17.01
C TYR A 633 23.38 -8.13 16.42
N SER A 634 22.16 -7.96 15.89
CA SER A 634 21.74 -6.77 15.16
C SER A 634 20.48 -6.16 15.75
N GLN A 635 20.42 -4.83 15.83
CA GLN A 635 19.19 -4.09 16.15
C GLN A 635 18.21 -4.10 14.98
N GLY A 636 18.73 -4.13 13.75
CA GLY A 636 17.94 -4.29 12.54
C GLY A 636 18.80 -4.21 11.28
N TYR A 637 18.17 -4.55 10.16
CA TYR A 637 18.84 -4.76 8.88
C TYR A 637 17.82 -4.66 7.74
N LYS A 638 18.33 -4.38 6.53
CA LYS A 638 17.55 -4.42 5.28
C LYS A 638 18.48 -4.58 4.09
N LEU A 639 17.92 -5.01 2.95
CA LEU A 639 18.57 -4.76 1.66
C LEU A 639 18.42 -3.30 1.23
N VAL A 640 19.36 -2.85 0.41
CA VAL A 640 19.39 -1.51 -0.19
C VAL A 640 18.71 -1.54 -1.55
N GLY A 641 17.94 -0.51 -1.88
CA GLY A 641 17.16 -0.45 -3.12
C GLY A 641 16.01 -1.47 -3.19
N ALA A 642 15.73 -1.97 -4.40
CA ALA A 642 14.55 -2.80 -4.68
C ALA A 642 14.60 -4.24 -4.10
N GLY A 643 15.74 -4.69 -3.57
CA GLY A 643 15.90 -6.01 -2.96
C GLY A 643 16.07 -7.19 -3.94
N GLY A 644 16.00 -8.40 -3.38
CA GLY A 644 16.16 -9.71 -4.03
C GLY A 644 17.63 -10.08 -4.31
N GLY A 645 18.55 -9.33 -3.71
CA GLY A 645 20.00 -9.41 -3.89
C GLY A 645 20.64 -8.02 -3.69
N GLY A 646 21.91 -7.88 -4.03
CA GLY A 646 22.62 -6.61 -3.94
C GLY A 646 23.25 -6.36 -2.58
N PHE A 647 23.35 -5.09 -2.22
CA PHE A 647 23.89 -4.66 -0.94
C PHE A 647 22.84 -4.74 0.17
N GLY A 648 23.29 -5.12 1.36
CA GLY A 648 22.55 -4.99 2.60
C GLY A 648 23.26 -4.05 3.55
N LEU A 649 22.49 -3.49 4.47
CA LEU A 649 23.00 -2.74 5.62
C LEU A 649 22.37 -3.28 6.91
N LEU A 650 23.12 -3.20 8.01
CA LEU A 650 22.64 -3.57 9.33
C LEU A 650 23.28 -2.70 10.41
N ILE A 651 22.55 -2.49 11.50
CA ILE A 651 23.06 -1.87 12.73
C ILE A 651 23.28 -2.98 13.77
N ALA A 652 24.53 -3.23 14.13
CA ALA A 652 24.88 -4.17 15.19
C ALA A 652 24.40 -3.67 16.57
N ASN A 653 24.22 -4.56 17.55
CA ASN A 653 23.82 -4.19 18.92
C ASN A 653 24.81 -3.23 19.60
N ASP A 654 26.10 -3.45 19.34
CA ASP A 654 27.24 -2.69 19.86
C ASP A 654 28.47 -2.99 18.99
N GLU A 655 29.63 -2.43 19.35
CA GLU A 655 30.89 -2.60 18.64
C GLU A 655 31.39 -4.06 18.65
N GLU A 656 31.19 -4.80 19.74
CA GLU A 656 31.59 -6.21 19.85
C GLU A 656 30.75 -7.10 18.92
N SER A 657 29.43 -6.90 18.96
CA SER A 657 28.48 -7.55 18.05
C SER A 657 28.80 -7.25 16.59
N ALA A 658 29.28 -6.04 16.27
CA ALA A 658 29.69 -5.69 14.92
C ALA A 658 30.88 -6.55 14.43
N LEU A 659 31.83 -6.90 15.31
CA LEU A 659 32.94 -7.79 14.97
C LEU A 659 32.42 -9.22 14.68
N ILE A 660 31.54 -9.74 15.54
CA ILE A 660 30.92 -11.05 15.36
C ILE A 660 30.15 -11.12 14.03
N VAL A 661 29.36 -10.08 13.72
CA VAL A 661 28.60 -10.02 12.47
C VAL A 661 29.53 -10.06 11.25
N LYS A 662 30.66 -9.34 11.27
CA LYS A 662 31.63 -9.37 10.16
C LYS A 662 32.22 -10.77 9.96
N GLU A 663 32.52 -11.49 11.03
CA GLU A 663 33.02 -12.87 10.96
C GLU A 663 31.95 -13.82 10.41
N VAL A 664 30.72 -13.72 10.90
CA VAL A 664 29.57 -14.52 10.42
C VAL A 664 29.32 -14.29 8.93
N LEU A 665 29.27 -13.03 8.49
CA LEU A 665 29.07 -12.69 7.07
C LEU A 665 30.20 -13.26 6.20
N THR A 666 31.44 -13.14 6.64
CA THR A 666 32.60 -13.70 5.92
C THR A 666 32.49 -15.22 5.81
N GLY A 667 32.07 -15.91 6.88
CA GLY A 667 31.82 -17.36 6.87
C GLY A 667 30.70 -17.79 5.91
N LEU A 668 29.75 -16.90 5.62
CA LEU A 668 28.70 -17.11 4.62
C LEU A 668 29.10 -16.71 3.19
N SER A 669 30.38 -16.43 2.94
CA SER A 669 30.89 -15.91 1.65
C SER A 669 30.26 -14.58 1.22
N VAL A 670 29.77 -13.79 2.18
CA VAL A 670 29.22 -12.45 1.97
C VAL A 670 30.35 -11.44 2.14
N ARG A 671 30.50 -10.52 1.17
CA ARG A 671 31.58 -9.53 1.20
C ARG A 671 31.17 -8.31 2.02
N VAL A 672 31.89 -8.05 3.11
CA VAL A 672 31.78 -6.79 3.86
C VAL A 672 32.62 -5.70 3.17
N TYR A 673 32.09 -4.47 3.14
CA TYR A 673 32.77 -3.32 2.54
C TYR A 673 33.20 -2.30 3.59
N GLY A 674 34.40 -1.75 3.42
CA GLY A 674 34.79 -0.51 4.07
C GLY A 674 33.95 0.64 3.51
N TRP A 675 33.44 1.50 4.38
CA TRP A 675 32.62 2.64 3.98
C TRP A 675 32.95 3.87 4.81
N SER A 676 32.69 5.05 4.23
CA SER A 676 32.69 6.32 4.95
C SER A 676 31.61 7.24 4.41
N ILE A 677 31.12 8.15 5.24
CA ILE A 677 30.20 9.20 4.80
C ILE A 677 30.94 10.09 3.79
N SER A 678 30.32 10.36 2.64
CA SER A 678 30.85 11.35 1.69
C SER A 678 30.46 12.74 2.17
N GLU A 679 31.42 13.55 2.58
CA GLU A 679 31.23 14.94 3.04
C GLU A 679 31.14 15.95 1.89
#